data_AF-A0A2N1XT15-F1
#
_entry.id   AF-A0A2N1XT15-F1
#
_cell.length_a   1.000
_cell.length_b   1.000
_cell.length_c   1.000
_cell.angle_alpha   90.00
_cell.angle_beta   90.00
_cell.angle_gamma   90.00
#
_symmetry.space_group_name_H-M   'P 1'
#
loop_
_entity.id
_entity.type
_entity.pdbx_description
1 polymer ?
#
loop_
_entity_poly.entity_id
_entity_poly.type
_entity_poly.pdbx_seq_one_letter_code
_entity_poly.pdbx_strand_id
1 'polypeptide(L)'
;MNNNKNNTNFGFSSPAAMADTALPSDPPLKKLRTALAISQGTKLLSTLQQEAEATVSHDQTKRVTYLTGLFSRSHREMFHDWKEQATVNHRPGAMMDADKRKQFRKIIERLVLDDDDNKETAIFDNNGFVIATENIAARLAGFYQAMRQVRPFGYGNRITLDFFMTALATLPAFKAVYEQGIDFRRLAANDAAALHDLNSSLDAVTTAFEHAFDPGRSKNLANSANAYGKWPEHKKFVFGIPFLSHTTDDGVQCLVTVNGGLVPLACIKEEPFVTGMHYADYPPCPQENLIGYLPDTEWLREPGRTEVDGIDIEANGAAPLFCLDINMLTGLRNPSHTELLELLHQCEGGRDKTGLLKLADNEPLKHTLLVAANGDKRLKRSVEIAYARLSKIKAKLDAALKNLFADKIPVSEPRLFMCMGGAGSGKTAVEEIAEAQCGDNFVIASLDEFRKMSDLYRVLTAANHHSDDYVYVEPFANRLRDMVAEQAKIKRINLLYDGTGIPYQPRYSNIIEQFKAAGFQTQITAVDAFLIKPEGRDDELVRTGVIESVKSRFEKTGRALPWVVTVYKHVRAPRSFLRALEDPALDKIALFANDGERDRHYLVAESFDLSNQEVRALQQQQLEGTLAENLKDQVWMRPDSVLKTLAQDDPVKIDALIDRNPAFEEGNVAYQIYPGTEDNRVLVIYNTQRMVDFMEKRQLNPNASGPEGLLHKPDSLAFHVDSMAREAWTTRLQGSCPSGFAQASEMSSGR
;
A
#
# COMPACT_ATOMS: atom_id res chain seq x y z
N MET A 1 -5.58 -53.15 -75.27
CA MET A 1 -4.46 -52.20 -75.32
C MET A 1 -4.64 -51.25 -74.14
N ASN A 2 -3.89 -51.46 -73.06
CA ASN A 2 -2.78 -50.58 -72.56
C ASN A 2 -3.29 -49.21 -72.11
N ASN A 3 -2.88 -48.58 -71.02
CA ASN A 3 -1.94 -48.76 -69.90
C ASN A 3 -2.29 -47.56 -68.98
N ASN A 4 -2.46 -47.65 -67.67
CA ASN A 4 -1.45 -47.80 -66.62
C ASN A 4 -0.34 -46.73 -66.59
N LYS A 5 -0.30 -45.97 -65.46
CA LYS A 5 0.80 -45.25 -64.75
C LYS A 5 0.40 -43.80 -64.36
N ASN A 6 0.16 -43.48 -63.08
CA ASN A 6 1.09 -43.27 -61.94
C ASN A 6 1.97 -42.01 -62.12
N ASN A 7 2.26 -41.13 -61.15
CA ASN A 7 1.95 -40.98 -59.71
C ASN A 7 2.55 -39.60 -59.31
N THR A 8 2.05 -38.91 -58.27
CA THR A 8 2.80 -38.46 -57.06
C THR A 8 2.03 -37.43 -56.23
N ASN A 9 1.53 -37.91 -55.09
CA ASN A 9 1.51 -37.32 -53.74
C ASN A 9 1.68 -35.80 -53.53
N PHE A 10 0.66 -35.19 -52.93
CA PHE A 10 0.81 -34.37 -51.73
C PHE A 10 -0.34 -34.69 -50.77
N GLY A 11 -0.02 -35.42 -49.70
CA GLY A 11 -0.96 -35.75 -48.63
C GLY A 11 -1.22 -34.51 -47.77
N PHE A 12 -2.49 -34.09 -47.73
CA PHE A 12 -2.98 -33.23 -46.66
C PHE A 12 -3.23 -34.11 -45.42
N SER A 13 -2.25 -34.14 -44.52
CA SER A 13 -2.46 -34.63 -43.16
C SER A 13 -3.21 -33.55 -42.37
N SER A 14 -4.45 -33.87 -42.02
CA SER A 14 -5.30 -33.18 -41.05
C SER A 14 -4.56 -32.91 -39.73
N PRO A 15 -4.60 -31.70 -39.15
CA PRO A 15 -4.12 -31.47 -37.79
C PRO A 15 -5.21 -31.90 -36.79
N ALA A 16 -5.44 -33.19 -36.71
CA ALA A 16 -6.29 -33.83 -35.71
C ALA A 16 -5.48 -34.91 -35.01
N ALA A 17 -4.56 -34.48 -34.13
CA ALA A 17 -3.94 -35.21 -33.02
C ALA A 17 -2.67 -34.47 -32.55
N MET A 18 -2.81 -33.35 -31.86
CA MET A 18 -1.85 -33.01 -30.82
C MET A 18 -2.58 -33.21 -29.49
N ALA A 19 -2.28 -34.35 -28.90
CA ALA A 19 -2.75 -34.75 -27.59
C ALA A 19 -2.28 -33.75 -26.53
N ASP A 20 -3.18 -33.48 -25.59
CA ASP A 20 -2.96 -33.16 -24.18
C ASP A 20 -1.51 -33.37 -23.69
N THR A 21 -0.64 -32.38 -23.90
CA THR A 21 0.43 -32.09 -22.96
C THR A 21 -0.07 -30.97 -22.08
N ALA A 22 -0.99 -31.31 -21.17
CA ALA A 22 -1.30 -30.44 -20.04
C ALA A 22 0.01 -30.26 -19.27
N LEU A 23 0.65 -29.09 -19.39
CA LEU A 23 1.59 -28.65 -18.37
C LEU A 23 0.88 -28.84 -17.03
N PRO A 24 1.42 -29.68 -16.13
CA PRO A 24 0.88 -29.83 -14.79
C PRO A 24 0.68 -28.42 -14.24
N SER A 25 -0.51 -28.12 -13.73
CA SER A 25 -0.79 -26.80 -13.16
C SER A 25 0.20 -26.52 -12.05
N ASP A 26 1.25 -25.76 -12.35
CA ASP A 26 2.37 -25.57 -11.45
C ASP A 26 1.86 -24.92 -10.14
N PRO A 27 2.02 -25.57 -8.97
CA PRO A 27 1.46 -25.10 -7.71
C PRO A 27 1.75 -23.62 -7.38
N PRO A 28 2.96 -23.07 -7.64
CA PRO A 28 3.27 -21.65 -7.42
C PRO A 28 2.48 -20.70 -8.33
N LEU A 29 2.36 -20.98 -9.63
CA LEU A 29 1.56 -20.17 -10.56
C LEU A 29 0.09 -20.13 -10.16
N LYS A 30 -0.47 -21.28 -9.76
CA LYS A 30 -1.85 -21.34 -9.25
C LYS A 30 -2.05 -20.50 -7.98
N LYS A 31 -1.05 -20.47 -7.08
CA LYS A 31 -1.08 -19.61 -5.89
C LYS A 31 -0.99 -18.14 -6.26
N LEU A 32 -0.08 -17.75 -7.15
CA LEU A 32 0.06 -16.37 -7.63
C LEU A 32 -1.25 -15.84 -8.23
N ARG A 33 -1.87 -16.63 -9.12
CA ARG A 33 -3.19 -16.30 -9.68
C ARG A 33 -4.24 -16.07 -8.60
N THR A 34 -4.30 -16.94 -7.59
CA THR A 34 -5.27 -16.84 -6.50
C THR A 34 -4.99 -15.60 -5.63
N ALA A 35 -3.73 -15.33 -5.28
CA ALA A 35 -3.35 -14.17 -4.48
C ALA A 35 -3.68 -12.84 -5.19
N LEU A 36 -3.41 -12.75 -6.49
CA LEU A 36 -3.83 -11.64 -7.35
C LEU A 36 -5.35 -11.48 -7.35
N ALA A 37 -6.08 -12.58 -7.53
CA ALA A 37 -7.54 -12.57 -7.57
C ALA A 37 -8.20 -12.16 -6.25
N ILE A 38 -7.67 -12.61 -5.11
CA ILE A 38 -8.11 -12.16 -3.78
C ILE A 38 -7.87 -10.65 -3.65
N SER A 39 -6.68 -10.17 -4.02
CA SER A 39 -6.34 -8.74 -3.96
C SER A 39 -7.34 -7.88 -4.77
N GLN A 40 -7.65 -8.29 -6.00
CA GLN A 40 -8.66 -7.62 -6.84
C GLN A 40 -10.08 -7.75 -6.27
N GLY A 41 -10.44 -8.91 -5.73
CA GLY A 41 -11.74 -9.15 -5.09
C GLY A 41 -12.02 -8.18 -3.94
N THR A 42 -11.03 -7.90 -3.07
CA THR A 42 -11.22 -6.91 -1.99
C THR A 42 -11.58 -5.51 -2.49
N LYS A 43 -11.07 -5.12 -3.67
CA LYS A 43 -11.37 -3.84 -4.32
C LYS A 43 -12.77 -3.89 -4.94
N LEU A 44 -13.05 -4.92 -5.73
CA LEU A 44 -14.32 -5.09 -6.42
C LEU A 44 -15.50 -5.10 -5.44
N LEU A 45 -15.38 -5.79 -4.30
CA LEU A 45 -16.46 -5.85 -3.31
C LEU A 45 -16.85 -4.46 -2.79
N SER A 46 -15.86 -3.62 -2.49
CA SER A 46 -16.10 -2.23 -2.07
C SER A 46 -16.75 -1.39 -3.16
N THR A 47 -16.39 -1.61 -4.43
CA THR A 47 -17.01 -0.92 -5.57
C THR A 47 -18.44 -1.37 -5.77
N LEU A 48 -18.72 -2.67 -5.73
CA LEU A 48 -20.07 -3.20 -5.88
C LEU A 48 -21.00 -2.72 -4.76
N GLN A 49 -20.50 -2.56 -3.53
CA GLN A 49 -21.26 -1.98 -2.41
C GLN A 49 -21.66 -0.52 -2.68
N GLN A 50 -20.82 0.26 -3.38
CA GLN A 50 -21.13 1.64 -3.77
C GLN A 50 -22.07 1.71 -4.97
N GLU A 51 -21.95 0.78 -5.92
CA GLU A 51 -22.80 0.70 -7.13
C GLU A 51 -24.20 0.12 -6.86
N ALA A 52 -24.41 -0.46 -5.68
CA ALA A 52 -25.58 -1.29 -5.39
C ALA A 52 -26.92 -0.53 -5.45
N GLU A 53 -26.89 0.81 -5.26
CA GLU A 53 -28.06 1.69 -5.36
C GLU A 53 -28.71 1.70 -6.76
N ALA A 54 -27.94 1.39 -7.82
CA ALA A 54 -28.45 1.40 -9.20
C ALA A 54 -29.30 0.17 -9.57
N THR A 55 -29.44 -0.82 -8.67
CA THR A 55 -30.02 -2.15 -8.98
C THR A 55 -31.47 -2.35 -8.53
N VAL A 56 -32.11 -1.27 -8.06
CA VAL A 56 -33.46 -1.26 -7.48
C VAL A 56 -34.58 -1.47 -8.52
N SER A 57 -34.33 -1.21 -9.81
CA SER A 57 -35.37 -1.16 -10.86
C SER A 57 -35.41 -2.36 -11.84
N HIS A 58 -34.86 -3.53 -11.47
CA HIS A 58 -34.83 -4.71 -12.36
C HIS A 58 -36.00 -5.69 -12.12
N ASP A 59 -36.83 -5.89 -13.15
CA ASP A 59 -37.81 -6.98 -13.30
C ASP A 59 -37.15 -8.38 -13.47
N GLN A 60 -37.95 -9.45 -13.54
CA GLN A 60 -37.50 -10.86 -13.66
C GLN A 60 -36.39 -11.06 -14.71
N THR A 61 -36.63 -10.64 -15.96
CA THR A 61 -35.71 -10.86 -17.09
C THR A 61 -34.43 -10.03 -16.93
N LYS A 62 -34.56 -8.79 -16.45
CA LYS A 62 -33.41 -7.94 -16.12
C LYS A 62 -32.62 -8.51 -14.95
N ARG A 63 -33.26 -9.17 -13.98
CA ARG A 63 -32.59 -9.79 -12.82
C ARG A 63 -31.72 -10.98 -13.23
N VAL A 64 -32.22 -11.91 -14.03
CA VAL A 64 -31.42 -13.04 -14.55
C VAL A 64 -30.23 -12.54 -15.38
N THR A 65 -30.47 -11.55 -16.24
CA THR A 65 -29.42 -10.92 -17.06
C THR A 65 -28.37 -10.23 -16.17
N TYR A 66 -28.81 -9.50 -15.15
CA TYR A 66 -27.94 -8.85 -14.19
C TYR A 66 -27.08 -9.84 -13.41
N LEU A 67 -27.67 -10.91 -12.86
CA LEU A 67 -26.93 -11.92 -12.09
C LEU A 67 -25.90 -12.67 -12.95
N THR A 68 -26.27 -12.97 -14.20
CA THR A 68 -25.34 -13.52 -15.21
C THR A 68 -24.17 -12.56 -15.47
N GLY A 69 -24.48 -11.27 -15.66
CA GLY A 69 -23.49 -10.22 -15.85
C GLY A 69 -22.59 -10.04 -14.62
N LEU A 70 -23.15 -10.07 -13.42
CA LEU A 70 -22.43 -9.94 -12.15
C LEU A 70 -21.43 -11.08 -11.96
N PHE A 71 -21.83 -12.33 -12.20
CA PHE A 71 -20.93 -13.48 -12.09
C PHE A 71 -19.76 -13.39 -13.09
N SER A 72 -20.07 -13.05 -14.34
CA SER A 72 -19.07 -12.92 -15.42
C SER A 72 -18.13 -11.72 -15.19
N ARG A 73 -18.67 -10.58 -14.73
CA ARG A 73 -17.91 -9.39 -14.33
C ARG A 73 -16.99 -9.69 -13.15
N SER A 74 -17.49 -10.41 -12.13
CA SER A 74 -16.70 -10.81 -10.95
C SER A 74 -15.47 -11.59 -11.37
N HIS A 75 -15.64 -12.63 -12.20
CA HIS A 75 -14.49 -13.37 -12.73
C HIS A 75 -13.57 -12.47 -13.56
N ARG A 76 -14.12 -11.64 -14.44
CA ARG A 76 -13.32 -10.78 -15.33
C ARG A 76 -12.42 -9.82 -14.55
N GLU A 77 -12.96 -9.17 -13.53
CA GLU A 77 -12.24 -8.18 -12.74
C GLU A 77 -11.29 -8.82 -11.72
N MET A 78 -11.70 -9.91 -11.07
CA MET A 78 -10.81 -10.62 -10.14
C MET A 78 -9.59 -11.19 -10.86
N PHE A 79 -9.76 -11.74 -12.06
CA PHE A 79 -8.67 -12.37 -12.82
C PHE A 79 -8.08 -11.48 -13.91
N HIS A 80 -8.26 -10.15 -13.83
CA HIS A 80 -7.73 -9.19 -14.80
C HIS A 80 -6.23 -9.37 -15.05
N ASP A 81 -5.45 -9.55 -13.98
CA ASP A 81 -3.99 -9.65 -14.02
C ASP A 81 -3.46 -10.99 -14.55
N TRP A 82 -4.37 -11.90 -14.93
CA TRP A 82 -4.06 -13.25 -15.42
C TRP A 82 -4.49 -13.48 -16.89
N LYS A 83 -4.90 -12.42 -17.60
CA LYS A 83 -5.57 -12.52 -18.91
C LYS A 83 -4.69 -12.98 -20.09
N GLU A 84 -3.37 -12.79 -20.02
CA GLU A 84 -2.41 -13.08 -21.11
C GLU A 84 -1.44 -14.25 -20.79
N GLN A 85 -1.81 -15.12 -19.85
CA GLN A 85 -0.96 -16.24 -19.43
C GLN A 85 -0.99 -17.37 -20.45
N ALA A 86 0.17 -17.96 -20.78
CA ALA A 86 0.25 -19.03 -21.79
C ALA A 86 -0.54 -20.28 -21.39
N THR A 87 -0.68 -20.51 -20.09
CA THR A 87 -1.40 -21.64 -19.49
C THR A 87 -2.93 -21.51 -19.54
N VAL A 88 -3.46 -20.46 -20.18
CA VAL A 88 -4.89 -20.15 -20.19
C VAL A 88 -5.40 -20.06 -21.63
N ASN A 89 -6.51 -20.75 -21.90
CA ASN A 89 -7.11 -20.83 -23.24
C ASN A 89 -8.33 -19.90 -23.43
N HIS A 90 -8.64 -19.02 -22.47
CA HIS A 90 -9.77 -18.11 -22.55
C HIS A 90 -9.54 -16.80 -21.79
N ARG A 91 -10.21 -15.72 -22.22
CA ARG A 91 -10.19 -14.46 -21.48
C ARG A 91 -10.97 -14.58 -20.16
N PRO A 92 -10.57 -13.88 -19.08
CA PRO A 92 -11.35 -13.77 -17.86
C PRO A 92 -12.81 -13.39 -18.12
N GLY A 93 -13.76 -14.14 -17.53
CA GLY A 93 -15.19 -13.90 -17.67
C GLY A 93 -15.81 -14.49 -18.95
N ALA A 94 -15.01 -15.02 -19.87
CA ALA A 94 -15.53 -15.73 -21.05
C ALA A 94 -15.78 -17.21 -20.73
N MET A 95 -17.03 -17.65 -20.91
CA MET A 95 -17.42 -19.05 -20.79
C MET A 95 -17.36 -19.68 -22.19
N MET A 96 -16.33 -20.46 -22.49
CA MET A 96 -16.11 -20.95 -23.87
C MET A 96 -17.03 -22.11 -24.26
N ASP A 97 -17.29 -23.01 -23.31
CA ASP A 97 -18.10 -24.22 -23.50
C ASP A 97 -19.61 -23.88 -23.56
N ALA A 98 -20.25 -24.22 -24.69
CA ALA A 98 -21.65 -23.90 -24.95
C ALA A 98 -22.62 -24.63 -24.02
N ASP A 99 -22.32 -25.89 -23.66
CA ASP A 99 -23.17 -26.69 -22.79
C ASP A 99 -23.07 -26.20 -21.35
N LYS A 100 -21.85 -25.91 -20.87
CA LYS A 100 -21.65 -25.28 -19.57
C LYS A 100 -22.31 -23.90 -19.49
N ARG A 101 -22.23 -23.08 -20.55
CA ARG A 101 -22.95 -21.79 -20.63
C ARG A 101 -24.47 -21.97 -20.47
N LYS A 102 -25.04 -22.97 -21.16
CA LYS A 102 -26.48 -23.27 -21.07
C LYS A 102 -26.86 -23.75 -19.68
N GLN A 103 -26.08 -24.65 -19.08
CA GLN A 103 -26.30 -25.13 -17.71
C GLN A 103 -26.16 -24.02 -16.68
N PHE A 104 -25.12 -23.19 -16.80
CA PHE A 104 -24.91 -21.99 -15.98
C PHE A 104 -26.14 -21.09 -16.00
N ARG A 105 -26.64 -20.74 -17.19
CA ARG A 105 -27.79 -19.85 -17.33
C ARG A 105 -29.04 -20.43 -16.67
N LYS A 106 -29.30 -21.73 -16.85
CA LYS A 106 -30.41 -22.45 -16.19
C LYS A 106 -30.30 -22.42 -14.66
N ILE A 107 -29.09 -22.48 -14.11
CA ILE A 107 -28.90 -22.44 -12.66
C ILE A 107 -29.09 -21.01 -12.11
N ILE A 108 -28.63 -19.98 -12.84
CA ILE A 108 -28.89 -18.59 -12.47
C ILE A 108 -30.39 -18.27 -12.53
N GLU A 109 -31.08 -18.75 -13.56
CA GLU A 109 -32.53 -18.60 -13.74
C GLU A 109 -33.30 -19.15 -12.54
N ARG A 110 -32.87 -20.27 -11.95
CA ARG A 110 -33.50 -20.84 -10.74
C ARG A 110 -33.49 -19.92 -9.52
N LEU A 111 -32.65 -18.88 -9.49
CA LEU A 111 -32.65 -17.89 -8.42
C LEU A 111 -33.84 -16.92 -8.51
N VAL A 112 -34.53 -16.86 -9.65
CA VAL A 112 -35.68 -15.98 -9.86
C VAL A 112 -36.92 -16.83 -10.06
N LEU A 113 -37.99 -16.52 -9.33
CA LEU A 113 -39.25 -17.25 -9.42
C LEU A 113 -39.74 -17.27 -10.86
N ASP A 114 -40.20 -18.44 -11.30
CA ASP A 114 -40.85 -18.69 -12.58
C ASP A 114 -42.12 -19.48 -12.28
N ASP A 115 -43.17 -18.75 -11.94
CA ASP A 115 -44.44 -19.27 -11.42
C ASP A 115 -44.23 -20.29 -10.28
N ASP A 116 -44.82 -21.49 -10.36
CA ASP A 116 -44.70 -22.54 -9.35
C ASP A 116 -43.57 -23.55 -9.65
N ASP A 117 -42.89 -23.46 -10.80
CA ASP A 117 -41.96 -24.48 -11.30
C ASP A 117 -40.66 -24.57 -10.47
N ASN A 118 -40.24 -23.48 -9.84
CA ASN A 118 -38.98 -23.40 -9.09
C ASN A 118 -39.12 -22.75 -7.71
N LYS A 119 -40.34 -22.73 -7.16
CA LYS A 119 -40.70 -22.09 -5.88
C LYS A 119 -39.81 -22.47 -4.70
N GLU A 120 -39.30 -23.70 -4.69
CA GLU A 120 -38.40 -24.22 -3.64
C GLU A 120 -36.93 -23.80 -3.80
N THR A 121 -36.57 -23.14 -4.92
CA THR A 121 -35.18 -22.72 -5.21
C THR A 121 -35.03 -21.22 -5.43
N ALA A 122 -36.11 -20.52 -5.80
CA ALA A 122 -36.08 -19.08 -6.08
C ALA A 122 -35.69 -18.25 -4.84
N ILE A 123 -34.94 -17.19 -5.03
CA ILE A 123 -34.63 -16.19 -3.98
C ILE A 123 -35.18 -14.81 -4.32
N PHE A 124 -35.50 -14.56 -5.60
CA PHE A 124 -36.18 -13.36 -6.09
C PHE A 124 -37.57 -13.72 -6.61
N ASP A 125 -38.56 -12.86 -6.44
CA ASP A 125 -39.88 -12.98 -7.07
C ASP A 125 -39.86 -12.47 -8.53
N ASN A 126 -41.01 -12.55 -9.22
CA ASN A 126 -41.17 -12.09 -10.61
C ASN A 126 -40.95 -10.57 -10.77
N ASN A 127 -41.03 -9.80 -9.69
CA ASN A 127 -40.76 -8.37 -9.67
C ASN A 127 -39.30 -8.05 -9.30
N GLY A 128 -38.49 -9.08 -9.02
CA GLY A 128 -37.09 -8.96 -8.64
C GLY A 128 -36.86 -8.60 -7.16
N PHE A 129 -37.87 -8.66 -6.31
CA PHE A 129 -37.74 -8.51 -4.86
C PHE A 129 -37.27 -9.81 -4.23
N VAL A 130 -36.54 -9.73 -3.12
CA VAL A 130 -36.09 -10.92 -2.40
C VAL A 130 -37.24 -11.54 -1.62
N ILE A 131 -37.37 -12.87 -1.72
CA ILE A 131 -38.41 -13.64 -1.05
C ILE A 131 -37.96 -13.92 0.39
N ALA A 132 -38.74 -13.48 1.37
CA ALA A 132 -38.53 -13.84 2.77
C ALA A 132 -38.97 -15.30 3.00
N THR A 133 -38.01 -16.14 3.36
CA THR A 133 -38.24 -17.57 3.63
C THR A 133 -37.29 -18.11 4.69
N GLU A 134 -37.75 -19.10 5.46
CA GLU A 134 -36.98 -19.77 6.51
C GLU A 134 -35.89 -20.68 5.93
N ASN A 135 -36.07 -21.23 4.72
CA ASN A 135 -35.15 -22.18 4.10
C ASN A 135 -34.10 -21.53 3.17
N ILE A 136 -33.81 -20.23 3.33
CA ILE A 136 -32.88 -19.48 2.45
C ILE A 136 -31.50 -20.14 2.35
N ALA A 137 -30.99 -20.69 3.45
CA ALA A 137 -29.70 -21.39 3.47
C ALA A 137 -29.71 -22.60 2.53
N ALA A 138 -30.79 -23.39 2.54
CA ALA A 138 -30.95 -24.56 1.67
C ALA A 138 -31.06 -24.16 0.19
N ARG A 139 -31.79 -23.07 -0.12
CA ARG A 139 -31.90 -22.54 -1.50
C ARG A 139 -30.53 -22.13 -2.05
N LEU A 140 -29.76 -21.37 -1.26
CA LEU A 140 -28.42 -20.93 -1.64
C LEU A 140 -27.42 -22.10 -1.70
N ALA A 141 -27.53 -23.08 -0.81
CA ALA A 141 -26.73 -24.31 -0.85
C ALA A 141 -26.99 -25.11 -2.12
N GLY A 142 -28.26 -25.28 -2.51
CA GLY A 142 -28.64 -25.95 -3.75
C GLY A 142 -28.08 -25.23 -4.99
N PHE A 143 -28.18 -23.90 -5.02
CA PHE A 143 -27.56 -23.08 -6.07
C PHE A 143 -26.03 -23.26 -6.10
N TYR A 144 -25.37 -23.14 -4.94
CA TYR A 144 -23.92 -23.22 -4.82
C TYR A 144 -23.40 -24.60 -5.27
N GLN A 145 -24.04 -25.68 -4.81
CA GLN A 145 -23.69 -27.05 -5.18
C GLN A 145 -23.84 -27.27 -6.70
N ALA A 146 -24.94 -26.79 -7.29
CA ALA A 146 -25.17 -26.89 -8.73
C ALA A 146 -24.11 -26.11 -9.53
N MET A 147 -23.83 -24.86 -9.14
CA MET A 147 -22.81 -24.01 -9.78
C MET A 147 -21.40 -24.59 -9.70
N ARG A 148 -21.06 -25.21 -8.56
CA ARG A 148 -19.78 -25.87 -8.32
C ARG A 148 -19.53 -27.05 -9.28
N GLN A 149 -20.59 -27.70 -9.75
CA GLN A 149 -20.49 -28.78 -10.75
C GLN A 149 -20.31 -28.24 -12.17
N VAL A 150 -21.01 -27.17 -12.54
CA VAL A 150 -20.94 -26.61 -13.91
C VAL A 150 -19.55 -26.08 -14.24
N ARG A 151 -18.91 -25.36 -13.31
CA ARG A 151 -17.57 -24.76 -13.49
C ARG A 151 -17.46 -24.03 -14.85
N PRO A 152 -18.19 -22.92 -15.02
CA PRO A 152 -18.35 -22.28 -16.33
C PRO A 152 -17.06 -21.71 -16.93
N PHE A 153 -16.01 -21.52 -16.12
CA PHE A 153 -14.69 -21.05 -16.55
C PHE A 153 -13.64 -22.18 -16.53
N GLY A 154 -12.55 -22.03 -17.28
CA GLY A 154 -11.41 -22.97 -17.24
C GLY A 154 -10.61 -22.89 -15.93
N TYR A 155 -10.70 -21.79 -15.19
CA TYR A 155 -10.03 -21.59 -13.90
C TYR A 155 -10.84 -20.68 -12.99
N GLY A 156 -10.41 -20.51 -11.73
CA GLY A 156 -10.97 -19.48 -10.84
C GLY A 156 -12.41 -19.66 -10.36
N ASN A 157 -13.11 -20.73 -10.78
CA ASN A 157 -14.54 -20.94 -10.47
C ASN A 157 -14.88 -20.87 -8.97
N ARG A 158 -14.08 -21.53 -8.12
CA ARG A 158 -14.33 -21.62 -6.67
C ARG A 158 -14.39 -20.23 -6.02
N ILE A 159 -13.31 -19.46 -6.13
CA ILE A 159 -13.25 -18.13 -5.53
C ILE A 159 -14.21 -17.14 -6.19
N THR A 160 -14.51 -17.29 -7.49
CA THR A 160 -15.56 -16.49 -8.14
C THR A 160 -16.93 -16.78 -7.56
N LEU A 161 -17.25 -18.05 -7.30
CA LEU A 161 -18.51 -18.43 -6.70
C LEU A 161 -18.62 -17.92 -5.27
N ASP A 162 -17.57 -18.10 -4.45
CA ASP A 162 -17.52 -17.56 -3.08
C ASP A 162 -17.74 -16.03 -3.09
N PHE A 163 -17.03 -15.32 -3.98
CA PHE A 163 -17.21 -13.88 -4.18
C PHE A 163 -18.64 -13.52 -4.60
N PHE A 164 -19.20 -14.24 -5.57
CA PHE A 164 -20.56 -13.99 -6.05
C PHE A 164 -21.59 -14.15 -4.94
N MET A 165 -21.47 -15.15 -4.06
CA MET A 165 -22.38 -15.33 -2.92
C MET A 165 -22.31 -14.14 -1.96
N THR A 166 -21.11 -13.68 -1.63
CA THR A 166 -20.93 -12.49 -0.78
C THR A 166 -21.47 -11.22 -1.47
N ALA A 167 -21.20 -11.05 -2.78
CA ALA A 167 -21.69 -9.92 -3.55
C ALA A 167 -23.22 -9.91 -3.65
N LEU A 168 -23.85 -11.06 -3.90
CA LEU A 168 -25.30 -11.24 -3.88
C LEU A 168 -25.91 -10.81 -2.55
N ALA A 169 -25.29 -11.21 -1.43
CA ALA A 169 -25.74 -10.86 -0.09
C ALA A 169 -25.54 -9.37 0.27
N THR A 170 -24.74 -8.64 -0.53
CA THR A 170 -24.53 -7.20 -0.34
C THR A 170 -25.52 -6.33 -1.11
N LEU A 171 -26.35 -6.91 -1.98
CA LEU A 171 -27.38 -6.18 -2.70
C LEU A 171 -28.39 -5.54 -1.72
N PRO A 172 -28.83 -4.29 -1.94
CA PRO A 172 -29.79 -3.62 -1.05
C PRO A 172 -31.09 -4.40 -0.89
N ALA A 173 -31.60 -4.99 -1.99
CA ALA A 173 -32.78 -5.82 -1.97
C ALA A 173 -32.62 -7.07 -1.08
N PHE A 174 -31.42 -7.65 -1.05
CA PHE A 174 -31.12 -8.81 -0.18
C PHE A 174 -31.00 -8.40 1.27
N LYS A 175 -30.26 -7.33 1.57
CA LYS A 175 -30.12 -6.79 2.93
C LYS A 175 -31.43 -6.28 3.53
N ALA A 176 -32.39 -5.83 2.70
CA ALA A 176 -33.70 -5.42 3.18
C ALA A 176 -34.52 -6.58 3.80
N VAL A 177 -34.21 -7.83 3.43
CA VAL A 177 -34.88 -9.04 3.93
C VAL A 177 -33.97 -9.80 4.91
N TYR A 178 -32.68 -9.90 4.58
CA TYR A 178 -31.66 -10.60 5.35
C TYR A 178 -30.56 -9.62 5.76
N GLU A 179 -30.86 -8.79 6.76
CA GLU A 179 -30.04 -7.64 7.19
C GLU A 179 -28.56 -7.99 7.43
N GLN A 180 -28.32 -9.13 8.07
CA GLN A 180 -26.98 -9.59 8.46
C GLN A 180 -26.16 -10.19 7.30
N GLY A 181 -26.78 -10.41 6.14
CA GLY A 181 -26.16 -10.95 4.93
C GLY A 181 -25.44 -12.29 5.13
N ILE A 182 -24.54 -12.60 4.20
CA ILE A 182 -23.68 -13.80 4.21
C ILE A 182 -22.26 -13.36 4.55
N ASP A 183 -21.65 -13.98 5.55
CA ASP A 183 -20.26 -13.76 5.93
C ASP A 183 -19.56 -15.10 6.19
N PHE A 184 -18.65 -15.50 5.28
CA PHE A 184 -17.95 -16.77 5.43
C PHE A 184 -16.86 -16.77 6.52
N ARG A 185 -16.64 -15.67 7.24
CA ARG A 185 -15.84 -15.69 8.47
C ARG A 185 -16.57 -16.37 9.62
N ARG A 186 -17.89 -16.59 9.50
CA ARG A 186 -18.73 -17.26 10.50
C ARG A 186 -18.76 -18.79 10.35
N LEU A 187 -18.09 -19.32 9.32
CA LEU A 187 -18.00 -20.76 9.08
C LEU A 187 -17.29 -21.49 10.23
N ALA A 188 -17.76 -22.70 10.53
CA ALA A 188 -17.06 -23.68 11.35
C ALA A 188 -15.92 -24.36 10.55
N ALA A 189 -15.03 -25.06 11.26
CA ALA A 189 -13.83 -25.67 10.67
C ALA A 189 -14.14 -26.62 9.49
N ASN A 190 -15.22 -27.39 9.57
CA ASN A 190 -15.58 -28.37 8.53
C ASN A 190 -16.36 -27.74 7.36
N ASP A 191 -16.95 -26.58 7.55
CA ASP A 191 -17.81 -25.96 6.54
C ASP A 191 -17.02 -25.54 5.31
N ALA A 192 -15.80 -25.02 5.51
CA ALA A 192 -14.92 -24.63 4.41
C ALA A 192 -14.56 -25.83 3.53
N ALA A 193 -14.30 -27.00 4.14
CA ALA A 193 -14.10 -28.24 3.41
C ALA A 193 -15.39 -28.66 2.67
N ALA A 194 -16.55 -28.57 3.32
CA ALA A 194 -17.84 -28.94 2.75
C ALA A 194 -18.24 -28.09 1.52
N LEU A 195 -17.99 -26.78 1.58
CA LEU A 195 -18.24 -25.88 0.45
C LEU A 195 -17.40 -26.30 -0.77
N HIS A 196 -16.18 -26.76 -0.56
CA HIS A 196 -15.21 -26.90 -1.65
C HIS A 196 -14.98 -28.33 -2.14
N ASP A 197 -15.36 -29.34 -1.38
CA ASP A 197 -15.36 -30.73 -1.82
C ASP A 197 -16.59 -31.03 -2.69
N LEU A 198 -16.35 -31.46 -3.94
CA LEU A 198 -17.38 -31.81 -4.91
C LEU A 198 -18.37 -32.87 -4.41
N ASN A 199 -17.94 -33.74 -3.51
CA ASN A 199 -18.72 -34.87 -3.02
C ASN A 199 -19.52 -34.55 -1.75
N SER A 200 -19.40 -33.33 -1.22
CA SER A 200 -20.16 -32.92 -0.04
C SER A 200 -21.66 -32.93 -0.29
N SER A 201 -22.41 -33.44 0.69
CA SER A 201 -23.88 -33.52 0.66
C SER A 201 -24.51 -32.13 0.66
N LEU A 202 -25.76 -32.04 0.17
CA LEU A 202 -26.52 -30.79 0.21
C LEU A 202 -26.72 -30.31 1.66
N ASP A 203 -26.93 -31.23 2.60
CA ASP A 203 -27.08 -30.90 4.03
C ASP A 203 -25.83 -30.24 4.59
N ALA A 204 -24.63 -30.77 4.29
CA ALA A 204 -23.38 -30.18 4.76
C ALA A 204 -23.15 -28.77 4.20
N VAL A 205 -23.49 -28.55 2.92
CA VAL A 205 -23.43 -27.21 2.30
C VAL A 205 -24.50 -26.29 2.90
N THR A 206 -25.68 -26.80 3.23
CA THR A 206 -26.77 -26.05 3.88
C THR A 206 -26.35 -25.57 5.26
N THR A 207 -25.79 -26.45 6.08
CA THR A 207 -25.22 -26.10 7.39
C THR A 207 -24.14 -25.01 7.28
N ALA A 208 -23.28 -25.08 6.26
CA ALA A 208 -22.29 -24.03 6.02
C ALA A 208 -22.94 -22.66 5.76
N PHE A 209 -24.04 -22.60 4.98
CA PHE A 209 -24.79 -21.36 4.77
C PHE A 209 -25.53 -20.91 6.03
N GLU A 210 -26.14 -21.80 6.80
CA GLU A 210 -26.76 -21.48 8.09
C GLU A 210 -25.74 -20.80 9.02
N HIS A 211 -24.53 -21.36 9.13
CA HIS A 211 -23.45 -20.75 9.90
C HIS A 211 -23.02 -19.40 9.32
N ALA A 212 -22.97 -19.24 8.00
CA ALA A 212 -22.64 -17.95 7.36
C ALA A 212 -23.70 -16.85 7.60
N PHE A 213 -24.96 -17.23 7.83
CA PHE A 213 -26.05 -16.31 8.17
C PHE A 213 -26.13 -15.98 9.67
N ASP A 214 -25.60 -16.81 10.55
CA ASP A 214 -25.72 -16.66 12.00
C ASP A 214 -24.82 -15.53 12.55
N PRO A 215 -25.38 -14.35 12.90
CA PRO A 215 -24.58 -13.23 13.38
C PRO A 215 -23.89 -13.52 14.72
N GLY A 216 -24.38 -14.48 15.52
CA GLY A 216 -23.81 -14.89 16.79
C GLY A 216 -22.43 -15.55 16.67
N ARG A 217 -22.04 -15.96 15.47
CA ARG A 217 -20.72 -16.55 15.16
C ARG A 217 -19.66 -15.52 14.81
N SER A 218 -20.05 -14.25 14.65
CA SER A 218 -19.12 -13.18 14.28
C SER A 218 -18.01 -13.05 15.33
N LYS A 219 -16.78 -12.92 14.87
CA LYS A 219 -15.61 -12.69 15.73
C LYS A 219 -15.12 -11.27 15.53
N ASN A 220 -14.86 -10.59 16.64
CA ASN A 220 -14.30 -9.25 16.63
C ASN A 220 -12.77 -9.32 16.66
N LEU A 221 -12.13 -8.32 16.07
CA LEU A 221 -10.69 -8.09 16.24
C LEU A 221 -10.40 -7.75 17.71
N ALA A 222 -9.64 -8.61 18.39
CA ALA A 222 -9.21 -8.38 19.77
C ALA A 222 -8.01 -7.43 19.80
N ASN A 223 -8.27 -6.14 19.96
CA ASN A 223 -7.22 -5.14 20.15
C ASN A 223 -6.98 -4.90 21.65
N SER A 224 -5.73 -5.04 22.08
CA SER A 224 -5.26 -4.55 23.39
C SER A 224 -4.55 -3.21 23.24
N ALA A 225 -4.66 -2.36 24.26
CA ALA A 225 -3.99 -1.07 24.27
C ALA A 225 -2.47 -1.26 24.24
N ASN A 226 -1.78 -0.58 23.32
CA ASN A 226 -0.32 -0.61 23.18
C ASN A 226 0.25 -2.03 23.00
N ALA A 227 -0.42 -2.94 22.29
CA ALA A 227 0.09 -4.31 22.13
C ALA A 227 1.46 -4.38 21.41
N TYR A 228 1.76 -3.39 20.56
CA TYR A 228 3.10 -3.21 19.98
C TYR A 228 4.08 -2.40 20.85
N GLY A 229 3.63 -1.82 21.97
CA GLY A 229 4.40 -0.94 22.85
C GLY A 229 3.87 0.49 22.88
N LYS A 230 4.29 1.25 23.91
CA LYS A 230 3.94 2.67 24.11
C LYS A 230 5.06 3.56 23.58
N TRP A 231 4.71 4.55 22.77
CA TRP A 231 5.66 5.56 22.30
C TRP A 231 5.91 6.63 23.38
N PRO A 232 7.10 7.25 23.43
CA PRO A 232 7.38 8.35 24.34
C PRO A 232 6.59 9.58 23.89
N GLU A 233 5.58 9.94 24.68
CA GLU A 233 4.74 11.13 24.47
C GLU A 233 5.12 12.18 25.51
N HIS A 234 6.24 12.86 25.29
CA HIS A 234 6.70 13.93 26.16
C HIS A 234 5.89 15.21 25.87
N LYS A 235 4.60 15.17 26.23
CA LYS A 235 3.63 16.23 26.01
C LYS A 235 2.82 16.47 27.29
N LYS A 236 2.55 17.74 27.59
CA LYS A 236 1.66 18.14 28.70
C LYS A 236 0.64 19.15 28.20
N PHE A 237 -0.62 18.94 28.54
CA PHE A 237 -1.66 19.95 28.32
C PHE A 237 -1.66 20.94 29.47
N VAL A 238 -1.58 22.22 29.14
CA VAL A 238 -1.71 23.33 30.08
C VAL A 238 -2.75 24.29 29.52
N PHE A 239 -3.83 24.49 30.28
CA PHE A 239 -5.02 25.26 29.86
C PHE A 239 -5.57 24.84 28.47
N GLY A 240 -5.56 23.54 28.18
CA GLY A 240 -6.03 22.98 26.91
C GLY A 240 -5.06 23.09 25.73
N ILE A 241 -3.86 23.65 25.93
CA ILE A 241 -2.82 23.77 24.90
C ILE A 241 -1.73 22.71 25.14
N PRO A 242 -1.32 21.92 24.13
CA PRO A 242 -0.26 20.94 24.26
C PRO A 242 1.13 21.58 24.13
N PHE A 243 1.96 21.36 25.14
CA PHE A 243 3.36 21.79 25.17
C PHE A 243 4.28 20.58 25.21
N LEU A 244 5.47 20.75 24.64
CA LEU A 244 6.58 19.83 24.84
C LEU A 244 6.95 19.83 26.32
N SER A 245 7.07 18.64 26.90
CA SER A 245 7.41 18.48 28.31
C SER A 245 8.69 17.67 28.49
N HIS A 246 9.28 17.78 29.67
CA HIS A 246 10.41 16.97 30.09
C HIS A 246 10.34 16.77 31.59
N THR A 247 10.82 15.62 32.07
CA THR A 247 10.99 15.37 33.50
C THR A 247 12.47 15.26 33.74
N THR A 248 13.02 16.15 34.57
CA THR A 248 14.43 16.17 34.96
C THR A 248 14.79 14.92 35.78
N ASP A 249 16.10 14.67 35.97
CA ASP A 249 16.60 13.51 36.72
C ASP A 249 16.15 13.49 38.20
N ASP A 250 15.89 14.66 38.78
CA ASP A 250 15.33 14.83 40.12
C ASP A 250 13.79 14.75 40.17
N GLY A 251 13.14 14.46 39.03
CA GLY A 251 11.69 14.20 38.94
C GLY A 251 10.82 15.45 38.74
N VAL A 252 11.40 16.62 38.46
CA VAL A 252 10.64 17.87 38.26
C VAL A 252 10.02 17.88 36.86
N GLN A 253 8.69 17.97 36.80
CA GLN A 253 7.97 18.13 35.54
C GLN A 253 8.11 19.56 35.02
N CYS A 254 8.66 19.68 33.82
CA CYS A 254 8.92 20.94 33.14
C CYS A 254 8.19 21.01 31.79
N LEU A 255 7.89 22.23 31.36
CA LEU A 255 7.69 22.56 29.97
C LEU A 255 9.03 22.99 29.35
N VAL A 256 9.14 22.83 28.04
CA VAL A 256 10.36 23.13 27.28
C VAL A 256 10.15 24.42 26.48
N THR A 257 11.11 25.34 26.47
CA THR A 257 11.13 26.50 25.55
C THR A 257 11.77 26.15 24.21
N VAL A 258 11.53 26.94 23.17
CA VAL A 258 12.05 26.65 21.81
C VAL A 258 13.59 26.61 21.71
N ASN A 259 14.30 27.24 22.66
CA ASN A 259 15.76 27.19 22.78
C ASN A 259 16.25 26.11 23.78
N GLY A 260 15.37 25.21 24.21
CA GLY A 260 15.67 24.07 25.08
C GLY A 260 15.60 24.34 26.58
N GLY A 261 15.20 25.54 27.04
CA GLY A 261 15.07 25.85 28.46
C GLY A 261 13.99 25.05 29.16
N LEU A 262 14.22 24.69 30.43
CA LEU A 262 13.31 23.91 31.27
C LEU A 262 12.59 24.82 32.27
N VAL A 263 11.28 24.99 32.08
CA VAL A 263 10.40 25.79 32.94
C VAL A 263 9.56 24.85 33.81
N PRO A 264 9.69 24.84 35.15
CA PRO A 264 8.87 24.00 36.02
C PRO A 264 7.37 24.29 35.82
N LEU A 265 6.54 23.24 35.81
CA LEU A 265 5.09 23.40 35.68
C LEU A 265 4.48 24.34 36.74
N ALA A 266 5.05 24.34 37.95
CA ALA A 266 4.61 25.20 39.05
C ALA A 266 4.79 26.71 38.77
N CYS A 267 5.68 27.07 37.83
CA CYS A 267 5.92 28.46 37.43
C CYS A 267 4.96 28.93 36.33
N ILE A 268 4.16 28.04 35.74
CA ILE A 268 3.25 28.38 34.64
C ILE A 268 1.95 28.95 35.20
N LYS A 269 1.71 30.23 34.96
CA LYS A 269 0.49 30.94 35.35
C LYS A 269 -0.55 30.91 34.23
N GLU A 270 -1.82 30.99 34.59
CA GLU A 270 -2.95 31.06 33.64
C GLU A 270 -3.08 32.43 32.98
N GLU A 271 -2.72 33.49 33.72
CA GLU A 271 -2.86 34.91 33.33
C GLU A 271 -2.36 35.28 31.91
N PRO A 272 -1.26 34.70 31.37
CA PRO A 272 -0.79 35.00 30.02
C PRO A 272 -1.67 34.43 28.90
N PHE A 273 -2.52 33.43 29.17
CA PHE A 273 -3.28 32.71 28.15
C PHE A 273 -4.64 33.35 27.88
N VAL A 274 -4.62 34.55 27.28
CA VAL A 274 -5.84 35.33 27.00
C VAL A 274 -6.59 34.81 25.77
N THR A 275 -7.88 34.50 25.94
CA THR A 275 -8.77 34.11 24.84
C THR A 275 -8.76 35.14 23.71
N GLY A 276 -8.47 34.69 22.49
CA GLY A 276 -8.49 35.54 21.28
C GLY A 276 -7.15 36.15 20.90
N MET A 277 -6.11 36.04 21.74
CA MET A 277 -4.74 36.38 21.37
C MET A 277 -4.06 35.25 20.59
N HIS A 278 -3.08 35.61 19.75
CA HIS A 278 -2.23 34.63 19.09
C HIS A 278 -1.12 34.18 20.03
N TYR A 279 -0.67 32.94 19.85
CA TYR A 279 0.41 32.39 20.67
C TYR A 279 1.71 33.19 20.57
N ALA A 280 2.02 33.70 19.38
CA ALA A 280 3.21 34.52 19.14
C ALA A 280 3.20 35.86 19.90
N ASP A 281 2.04 36.26 20.45
CA ASP A 281 1.89 37.49 21.23
C ASP A 281 1.99 37.24 22.76
N TYR A 282 2.15 35.98 23.19
CA TYR A 282 2.40 35.69 24.60
C TYR A 282 3.84 36.06 24.98
N PRO A 283 4.06 36.63 26.18
CA PRO A 283 5.39 37.00 26.61
C PRO A 283 6.29 35.75 26.69
N PRO A 284 7.55 35.83 26.22
CA PRO A 284 8.47 34.71 26.33
C PRO A 284 8.77 34.41 27.80
N CYS A 285 9.18 33.18 28.10
CA CYS A 285 9.55 32.80 29.46
C CYS A 285 10.89 33.46 29.82
N PRO A 286 10.96 34.24 30.90
CA PRO A 286 12.19 34.88 31.32
C PRO A 286 13.19 33.84 31.86
N GLN A 287 14.48 34.11 31.70
CA GLN A 287 15.56 33.20 32.08
C GLN A 287 15.54 32.82 33.58
N GLU A 288 15.04 33.71 34.44
CA GLU A 288 14.90 33.49 35.89
C GLU A 288 13.94 32.35 36.26
N ASN A 289 13.02 32.00 35.38
CA ASN A 289 12.08 30.90 35.58
C ASN A 289 12.63 29.55 35.08
N LEU A 290 13.85 29.53 34.54
CA LEU A 290 14.50 28.31 34.05
C LEU A 290 15.27 27.63 35.17
N ILE A 291 15.08 26.32 35.31
CA ILE A 291 15.88 25.49 36.24
C ILE A 291 17.02 24.74 35.53
N GLY A 292 17.15 24.91 34.21
CA GLY A 292 18.15 24.25 33.39
C GLY A 292 17.79 24.27 31.91
N TYR A 293 18.49 23.47 31.14
CA TYR A 293 18.24 23.27 29.71
C TYR A 293 18.23 21.78 29.39
N LEU A 294 17.49 21.41 28.35
CA LEU A 294 17.57 20.09 27.74
C LEU A 294 19.00 19.82 27.27
N PRO A 295 19.55 18.62 27.55
CA PRO A 295 20.82 18.18 26.97
C PRO A 295 20.82 18.27 25.44
N ASP A 296 22.00 18.43 24.83
CA ASP A 296 22.22 18.48 23.37
C ASP A 296 21.57 19.67 22.64
N THR A 297 21.21 20.73 23.40
CA THR A 297 20.61 21.96 22.87
C THR A 297 21.51 23.20 23.00
N GLU A 298 22.76 23.05 23.45
CA GLU A 298 23.70 24.14 23.75
C GLU A 298 23.96 25.05 22.54
N TRP A 299 24.04 24.46 21.35
CA TRP A 299 24.24 25.16 20.08
C TRP A 299 23.11 26.14 19.72
N LEU A 300 21.92 26.02 20.33
CA LEU A 300 20.82 26.99 20.16
C LEU A 300 21.07 28.30 20.91
N ARG A 301 22.10 28.35 21.76
CA ARG A 301 22.43 29.47 22.65
C ARG A 301 23.85 29.99 22.42
N GLU A 302 24.50 29.58 21.32
CA GLU A 302 25.81 30.10 20.93
C GLU A 302 25.74 31.61 20.63
N PRO A 303 26.83 32.38 20.88
CA PRO A 303 26.85 33.80 20.56
C PRO A 303 26.46 34.08 19.10
N GLY A 304 25.47 34.95 18.90
CA GLY A 304 24.94 35.30 17.56
C GLY A 304 23.73 34.48 17.11
N ARG A 305 23.31 33.45 17.86
CA ARG A 305 22.01 32.78 17.66
C ARG A 305 20.89 33.60 18.29
N THR A 306 20.17 34.33 17.44
CA THR A 306 19.00 35.14 17.86
C THR A 306 17.67 34.54 17.45
N GLU A 307 17.65 33.38 16.80
CA GLU A 307 16.41 32.72 16.39
C GLU A 307 16.50 31.20 16.26
N VAL A 308 15.35 30.54 16.36
CA VAL A 308 15.13 29.09 16.17
C VAL A 308 14.07 28.85 15.11
N ASP A 309 14.45 28.33 13.94
CA ASP A 309 13.58 28.17 12.77
C ASP A 309 12.74 29.42 12.44
N GLY A 310 13.26 30.62 12.73
CA GLY A 310 12.59 31.92 12.56
C GLY A 310 11.75 32.40 13.74
N ILE A 311 11.91 31.84 14.96
CA ILE A 311 11.27 32.32 16.21
C ILE A 311 12.37 33.12 16.87
N ASP A 312 12.11 34.40 17.12
CA ASP A 312 13.07 35.26 17.80
C ASP A 312 13.33 34.80 19.24
N ILE A 313 14.60 34.80 19.62
CA ILE A 313 15.07 34.70 21.01
C ILE A 313 15.47 36.12 21.43
N GLU A 314 14.96 36.57 22.57
CA GLU A 314 15.32 37.88 23.10
C GLU A 314 16.81 37.96 23.47
N ALA A 315 17.38 39.16 23.48
CA ALA A 315 18.81 39.36 23.80
C ALA A 315 19.19 38.90 25.22
N ASN A 316 18.21 38.83 26.13
CA ASN A 316 18.37 38.30 27.50
C ASN A 316 18.23 36.76 27.57
N GLY A 317 18.08 36.06 26.43
CA GLY A 317 17.88 34.61 26.36
C GLY A 317 16.44 34.13 26.58
N ALA A 318 15.48 35.04 26.83
CA ALA A 318 14.07 34.69 26.96
C ALA A 318 13.52 34.14 25.65
N ALA A 319 12.77 33.05 25.75
CA ALA A 319 12.22 32.33 24.61
C ALA A 319 10.80 31.84 24.91
N PRO A 320 9.93 31.73 23.89
CA PRO A 320 8.60 31.19 24.09
C PRO A 320 8.64 29.70 24.44
N LEU A 321 7.60 29.22 25.13
CA LEU A 321 7.37 27.79 25.33
C LEU A 321 7.24 27.08 23.98
N PHE A 322 7.60 25.80 23.92
CA PHE A 322 7.46 24.98 22.74
C PHE A 322 6.03 24.43 22.70
N CYS A 323 5.17 25.09 21.93
CA CYS A 323 3.80 24.65 21.70
C CYS A 323 3.73 23.68 20.51
N LEU A 324 3.08 22.53 20.73
CA LEU A 324 2.89 21.47 19.74
C LEU A 324 1.66 21.70 18.84
N ASP A 325 0.81 22.68 19.15
CA ASP A 325 -0.41 23.04 18.40
C ASP A 325 -0.22 24.29 17.53
N ILE A 326 0.95 24.40 16.89
CA ILE A 326 1.29 25.51 15.98
C ILE A 326 1.81 24.94 14.66
N ASN A 327 1.33 25.50 13.55
CA ASN A 327 1.93 25.25 12.26
C ASN A 327 3.33 25.88 12.23
N MET A 328 4.36 25.03 12.13
CA MET A 328 5.76 25.48 12.23
C MET A 328 6.14 26.54 11.18
N LEU A 329 5.49 26.56 10.02
CA LEU A 329 5.79 27.48 8.92
C LEU A 329 5.22 28.87 9.18
N THR A 330 4.02 28.95 9.77
CA THR A 330 3.33 30.25 9.95
C THR A 330 3.40 30.77 11.38
N GLY A 331 3.72 29.93 12.37
CA GLY A 331 3.66 30.31 13.78
C GLY A 331 2.22 30.46 14.31
N LEU A 332 1.22 30.00 13.54
CA LEU A 332 -0.20 30.12 13.87
C LEU A 332 -0.78 28.76 14.28
N ARG A 333 -1.75 28.78 15.20
CA ARG A 333 -2.57 27.60 15.51
C ARG A 333 -3.54 27.30 14.38
N ASN A 334 -4.09 26.08 14.37
CA ASN A 334 -4.89 25.56 13.27
C ASN A 334 -6.08 26.46 12.82
N PRO A 335 -6.89 27.06 13.72
CA PRO A 335 -7.98 27.95 13.28
C PRO A 335 -7.48 29.16 12.51
N SER A 336 -6.47 29.86 13.04
CA SER A 336 -5.92 31.08 12.42
C SER A 336 -5.08 30.79 11.18
N HIS A 337 -4.43 29.61 11.14
CA HIS A 337 -3.78 29.11 9.94
C HIS A 337 -4.79 28.86 8.81
N THR A 338 -5.93 28.24 9.13
CA THR A 338 -7.01 28.00 8.16
C THR A 338 -7.59 29.32 7.65
N GLU A 339 -7.91 30.26 8.55
CA GLU A 339 -8.39 31.60 8.18
C GLU A 339 -7.41 32.34 7.24
N LEU A 340 -6.10 32.23 7.50
CA LEU A 340 -5.07 32.79 6.62
C LEU A 340 -5.06 32.15 5.24
N LEU A 341 -5.17 30.81 5.16
CA LEU A 341 -5.20 30.09 3.88
C LEU A 341 -6.44 30.45 3.05
N GLU A 342 -7.59 30.60 3.69
CA GLU A 342 -8.83 31.04 3.04
C GLU A 342 -8.68 32.47 2.48
N LEU A 343 -8.10 33.38 3.27
CA LEU A 343 -7.84 34.75 2.84
C LEU A 343 -6.86 34.82 1.65
N LEU A 344 -5.78 34.02 1.69
CA LEU A 344 -4.85 33.84 0.57
C LEU A 344 -5.57 33.32 -0.67
N HIS A 345 -6.45 32.33 -0.52
CA HIS A 345 -7.21 31.77 -1.64
C HIS A 345 -8.15 32.81 -2.27
N GLN A 346 -8.82 33.64 -1.46
CA GLN A 346 -9.68 34.72 -1.94
C GLN A 346 -8.91 35.77 -2.73
N CYS A 347 -7.68 36.10 -2.32
CA CYS A 347 -6.88 37.16 -2.95
C CYS A 347 -6.11 36.69 -4.19
N GLU A 348 -5.61 35.45 -4.21
CA GLU A 348 -4.74 34.92 -5.28
C GLU A 348 -5.46 33.96 -6.26
N GLY A 349 -6.74 33.65 -6.02
CA GLY A 349 -7.61 32.98 -6.99
C GLY A 349 -7.22 31.55 -7.40
N GLY A 350 -6.56 30.75 -6.54
CA GLY A 350 -6.00 29.45 -6.96
C GLY A 350 -6.02 28.34 -5.90
N ARG A 351 -6.40 27.13 -6.34
CA ARG A 351 -6.48 25.85 -5.59
C ARG A 351 -5.11 25.25 -5.19
N ASP A 352 -4.03 26.02 -5.26
CA ASP A 352 -2.67 25.47 -5.17
C ASP A 352 -2.10 25.57 -3.75
N LYS A 353 -1.67 24.43 -3.19
CA LYS A 353 -1.13 24.33 -1.82
C LYS A 353 0.20 25.07 -1.64
N THR A 354 0.83 25.47 -2.74
CA THR A 354 2.10 26.22 -2.78
C THR A 354 1.93 27.72 -2.48
N GLY A 355 0.70 28.22 -2.36
CA GLY A 355 0.41 29.65 -2.17
C GLY A 355 0.97 30.26 -0.89
N LEU A 356 1.17 29.49 0.18
CA LEU A 356 1.56 30.03 1.49
C LEU A 356 2.90 30.77 1.46
N LEU A 357 3.93 30.19 0.84
CA LEU A 357 5.25 30.81 0.75
C LEU A 357 5.33 31.95 -0.27
N LYS A 358 4.28 32.21 -1.06
CA LYS A 358 4.20 33.44 -1.86
C LYS A 358 4.08 34.69 -0.99
N LEU A 359 3.62 34.53 0.26
CA LEU A 359 3.56 35.62 1.22
C LEU A 359 4.95 36.01 1.75
N ALA A 360 5.90 35.07 1.79
CA ALA A 360 7.26 35.35 2.25
C ALA A 360 7.93 36.40 1.36
N ASP A 361 8.43 37.48 2.00
CA ASP A 361 9.09 38.63 1.36
C ASP A 361 8.24 39.36 0.30
N ASN A 362 6.92 39.19 0.33
CA ASN A 362 5.97 39.81 -0.60
C ASN A 362 5.09 40.85 0.08
N GLU A 363 5.65 42.05 0.28
CA GLU A 363 4.96 43.18 0.93
C GLU A 363 3.67 43.59 0.19
N PRO A 364 3.58 43.61 -1.15
CA PRO A 364 2.33 43.89 -1.86
C PRO A 364 1.21 42.89 -1.51
N LEU A 365 1.51 41.58 -1.52
CA LEU A 365 0.52 40.56 -1.18
C LEU A 365 0.10 40.67 0.29
N LYS A 366 1.04 40.90 1.20
CA LYS A 366 0.73 41.18 2.61
C LYS A 366 -0.24 42.36 2.73
N HIS A 367 -0.01 43.46 2.02
CA HIS A 367 -0.91 44.61 2.06
C HIS A 367 -2.32 44.25 1.54
N THR A 368 -2.41 43.52 0.43
CA THR A 368 -3.69 43.02 -0.10
C THR A 368 -4.44 42.18 0.93
N LEU A 369 -3.76 41.26 1.62
CA LEU A 369 -4.37 40.44 2.68
C LEU A 369 -4.82 41.29 3.87
N LEU A 370 -4.03 42.27 4.29
CA LEU A 370 -4.39 43.18 5.39
C LEU A 370 -5.64 44.01 5.08
N VAL A 371 -5.81 44.41 3.81
CA VAL A 371 -7.03 45.08 3.33
C VAL A 371 -8.20 44.10 3.30
N ALA A 372 -7.99 42.90 2.74
CA ALA A 372 -9.01 41.85 2.62
C ALA A 372 -9.52 41.33 3.98
N ALA A 373 -8.70 41.41 5.04
CA ALA A 373 -9.11 41.10 6.41
C ALA A 373 -10.20 42.04 6.96
N ASN A 374 -10.58 43.10 6.22
CA ASN A 374 -11.77 43.92 6.43
C ASN A 374 -11.99 44.42 7.88
N GLY A 375 -10.90 44.81 8.54
CA GLY A 375 -10.96 45.34 9.91
C GLY A 375 -10.91 44.29 11.03
N ASP A 376 -10.91 42.98 10.72
CA ASP A 376 -10.68 41.94 11.71
C ASP A 376 -9.24 42.03 12.25
N LYS A 377 -9.12 42.46 13.51
CA LYS A 377 -7.82 42.67 14.17
C LYS A 377 -7.04 41.36 14.33
N ARG A 378 -7.73 40.27 14.64
CA ARG A 378 -7.10 38.97 14.87
C ARG A 378 -6.55 38.43 13.55
N LEU A 379 -7.34 38.50 12.47
CA LEU A 379 -6.91 38.04 11.15
C LEU A 379 -5.77 38.89 10.58
N LYS A 380 -5.82 40.22 10.74
CA LYS A 380 -4.69 41.09 10.39
C LYS A 380 -3.41 40.68 11.12
N ARG A 381 -3.51 40.41 12.42
CA ARG A 381 -2.37 39.94 13.20
C ARG A 381 -1.87 38.56 12.73
N SER A 382 -2.77 37.66 12.32
CA SER A 382 -2.38 36.38 11.70
C SER A 382 -1.51 36.59 10.46
N VAL A 383 -1.88 37.53 9.59
CA VAL A 383 -1.12 37.86 8.36
C VAL A 383 0.28 38.38 8.72
N GLU A 384 0.39 39.27 9.71
CA GLU A 384 1.67 39.83 10.15
C GLU A 384 2.61 38.75 10.72
N ILE A 385 2.09 37.91 11.62
CA ILE A 385 2.85 36.80 12.24
C ILE A 385 3.35 35.85 11.15
N ALA A 386 2.45 35.42 10.26
CA ALA A 386 2.80 34.50 9.19
C ALA A 386 3.80 35.11 8.20
N TYR A 387 3.63 36.38 7.81
CA TYR A 387 4.55 37.08 6.91
C TYR A 387 5.98 37.06 7.45
N ALA A 388 6.17 37.52 8.69
CA ALA A 388 7.49 37.60 9.32
C ALA A 388 8.13 36.21 9.47
N ARG A 389 7.34 35.23 9.92
CA ARG A 389 7.80 33.85 10.12
C ARG A 389 8.19 33.18 8.80
N LEU A 390 7.36 33.30 7.78
CA LEU A 390 7.56 32.67 6.48
C LEU A 390 8.79 33.23 5.74
N SER A 391 9.05 34.54 5.84
CA SER A 391 10.27 35.16 5.29
C SER A 391 11.56 34.52 5.83
N LYS A 392 11.65 34.36 7.16
CA LYS A 392 12.81 33.74 7.80
C LYS A 392 12.97 32.25 7.43
N ILE A 393 11.86 31.51 7.43
CA ILE A 393 11.87 30.11 7.03
C ILE A 393 12.24 29.96 5.55
N LYS A 394 11.75 30.84 4.68
CA LYS A 394 12.10 30.85 3.26
C LYS A 394 13.62 31.01 3.08
N ALA A 395 14.25 31.96 3.78
CA ALA A 395 15.69 32.15 3.72
C ALA A 395 16.46 30.88 4.15
N LYS A 396 16.01 30.20 5.21
CA LYS A 396 16.59 28.91 5.65
C LYS A 396 16.43 27.81 4.60
N LEU A 397 15.24 27.70 3.99
CA LEU A 397 14.96 26.74 2.93
C LEU A 397 15.79 27.01 1.66
N ASP A 398 15.93 28.27 1.26
CA ASP A 398 16.71 28.68 0.09
C ASP A 398 18.21 28.42 0.30
N ALA A 399 18.73 28.64 1.52
CA ALA A 399 20.11 28.30 1.87
C ALA A 399 20.35 26.79 1.82
N ALA A 400 19.45 25.98 2.38
CA ALA A 400 19.52 24.52 2.29
C ALA A 400 19.47 24.03 0.84
N LEU A 401 18.55 24.58 0.03
CA LEU A 401 18.42 24.27 -1.39
C LEU A 401 19.71 24.60 -2.15
N LYS A 402 20.33 25.75 -1.89
CA LYS A 402 21.61 26.13 -2.53
C LYS A 402 22.70 25.10 -2.23
N ASN A 403 22.82 24.68 -0.97
CA ASN A 403 23.85 23.72 -0.55
C ASN A 403 23.66 22.34 -1.18
N LEU A 404 22.41 21.84 -1.25
CA LEU A 404 22.10 20.54 -1.85
C LEU A 404 22.49 20.44 -3.33
N PHE A 405 22.57 21.57 -4.03
CA PHE A 405 22.84 21.64 -5.47
C PHE A 405 24.25 22.18 -5.81
N ALA A 406 25.09 22.47 -4.83
CA ALA A 406 26.36 23.19 -5.05
C ALA A 406 27.30 22.48 -6.04
N ASP A 407 27.37 21.14 -5.97
CA ASP A 407 28.31 20.31 -6.74
C ASP A 407 27.60 19.42 -7.78
N LYS A 408 26.42 19.83 -8.25
CA LYS A 408 25.57 19.01 -9.14
C LYS A 408 25.51 19.62 -10.53
N ILE A 409 25.64 18.76 -11.54
CA ILE A 409 25.81 19.16 -12.93
C ILE A 409 24.57 18.74 -13.73
N PRO A 410 23.96 19.63 -14.53
CA PRO A 410 22.88 19.28 -15.44
C PRO A 410 23.26 18.13 -16.40
N VAL A 411 22.31 17.26 -16.69
CA VAL A 411 22.47 16.15 -17.64
C VAL A 411 21.44 16.25 -18.77
N SER A 412 21.79 15.72 -19.95
CA SER A 412 20.90 15.70 -21.11
C SER A 412 19.68 14.79 -20.88
N GLU A 413 19.91 13.64 -20.25
CA GLU A 413 18.90 12.60 -19.98
C GLU A 413 18.78 12.38 -18.47
N PRO A 414 18.09 13.29 -17.75
CA PRO A 414 17.99 13.20 -16.30
C PRO A 414 17.07 12.05 -15.88
N ARG A 415 17.36 11.47 -14.72
CA ARG A 415 16.64 10.32 -14.15
C ARG A 415 15.96 10.68 -12.84
N LEU A 416 14.74 10.18 -12.67
CA LEU A 416 14.01 10.16 -11.41
C LEU A 416 14.06 8.74 -10.86
N PHE A 417 14.73 8.54 -9.73
CA PHE A 417 14.69 7.33 -8.93
C PHE A 417 13.71 7.53 -7.79
N MET A 418 12.68 6.70 -7.69
CA MET A 418 11.71 6.79 -6.61
C MET A 418 11.71 5.51 -5.79
N CYS A 419 11.82 5.66 -4.47
CA CYS A 419 11.75 4.53 -3.56
C CYS A 419 10.30 4.10 -3.32
N MET A 420 10.06 2.78 -3.25
CA MET A 420 8.81 2.22 -2.77
C MET A 420 9.07 1.16 -1.69
N GLY A 421 8.31 1.19 -0.61
CA GLY A 421 8.47 0.21 0.48
C GLY A 421 8.00 0.75 1.82
N GLY A 422 7.59 -0.18 2.68
CA GLY A 422 7.22 0.16 4.06
C GLY A 422 8.41 0.66 4.89
N ALA A 423 8.12 1.25 6.05
CA ALA A 423 9.17 1.57 7.01
C ALA A 423 9.95 0.30 7.39
N GLY A 424 11.27 0.40 7.48
CA GLY A 424 12.13 -0.75 7.83
C GLY A 424 12.31 -1.79 6.73
N SER A 425 11.81 -1.57 5.49
CA SER A 425 12.00 -2.55 4.40
C SER A 425 13.40 -2.61 3.80
N GLY A 426 14.29 -1.67 4.14
CA GLY A 426 15.67 -1.59 3.62
C GLY A 426 15.77 -0.99 2.21
N LYS A 427 15.31 0.26 2.04
CA LYS A 427 15.30 0.97 0.75
C LYS A 427 16.69 1.41 0.27
N THR A 428 17.79 0.97 0.89
CA THR A 428 19.16 1.32 0.51
C THR A 428 19.53 0.82 -0.89
N ALA A 429 18.90 -0.26 -1.36
CA ALA A 429 19.06 -0.75 -2.72
C ALA A 429 18.73 0.31 -3.79
N VAL A 430 17.90 1.32 -3.48
CA VAL A 430 17.58 2.39 -4.43
C VAL A 430 18.73 3.38 -4.58
N GLU A 431 19.44 3.66 -3.49
CA GLU A 431 20.65 4.50 -3.50
C GLU A 431 21.76 3.81 -4.30
N GLU A 432 21.97 2.50 -4.09
CA GLU A 432 22.93 1.69 -4.86
C GLU A 432 22.65 1.75 -6.38
N ILE A 433 21.38 1.69 -6.79
CA ILE A 433 20.99 1.81 -8.20
C ILE A 433 21.26 3.22 -8.74
N ALA A 434 20.93 4.26 -7.97
CA ALA A 434 21.16 5.64 -8.39
C ALA A 434 22.66 5.94 -8.54
N GLU A 435 23.47 5.49 -7.59
CA GLU A 435 24.93 5.59 -7.63
C GLU A 435 25.52 4.82 -8.82
N ALA A 436 25.06 3.58 -9.07
CA ALA A 436 25.53 2.78 -10.19
C ALA A 436 25.28 3.45 -11.55
N GLN A 437 24.15 4.16 -11.69
CA GLN A 437 23.75 4.82 -12.95
C GLN A 437 24.28 6.23 -13.12
N CYS A 438 24.44 6.98 -12.02
CA CYS A 438 24.69 8.43 -12.07
C CYS A 438 25.96 8.86 -11.32
N GLY A 439 26.67 7.94 -10.66
CA GLY A 439 27.70 8.28 -9.67
C GLY A 439 27.12 9.21 -8.61
N ASP A 440 27.91 10.18 -8.13
CA ASP A 440 27.45 11.18 -7.15
C ASP A 440 26.60 12.32 -7.75
N ASN A 441 26.27 12.27 -9.05
CA ASN A 441 25.56 13.34 -9.73
C ASN A 441 24.02 13.19 -9.67
N PHE A 442 23.49 13.05 -8.46
CA PHE A 442 22.06 13.12 -8.17
C PHE A 442 21.80 13.81 -6.83
N VAL A 443 20.64 14.45 -6.69
CA VAL A 443 20.21 15.03 -5.40
C VAL A 443 19.21 14.10 -4.73
N ILE A 444 19.23 14.05 -3.40
CA ILE A 444 18.29 13.25 -2.61
C ILE A 444 17.20 14.15 -2.03
N ALA A 445 15.95 13.83 -2.33
CA ALA A 445 14.74 14.43 -1.78
C ALA A 445 14.19 13.58 -0.63
N SER A 446 14.85 13.59 0.54
CA SER A 446 14.47 12.78 1.71
C SER A 446 13.77 13.59 2.79
N LEU A 447 12.55 13.16 3.18
CA LEU A 447 11.86 13.76 4.31
C LEU A 447 12.60 13.58 5.63
N ASP A 448 13.20 12.41 5.84
CA ASP A 448 13.83 12.08 7.11
C ASP A 448 15.08 12.94 7.31
N GLU A 449 15.88 13.15 6.26
CA GLU A 449 17.03 14.06 6.31
C GLU A 449 16.63 15.54 6.41
N PHE A 450 15.58 15.97 5.70
CA PHE A 450 15.13 17.36 5.76
C PHE A 450 14.51 17.74 7.10
N ARG A 451 13.91 16.80 7.85
CA ARG A 451 13.48 17.05 9.23
C ARG A 451 14.66 17.41 10.12
N LYS A 452 15.82 16.75 9.95
CA LYS A 452 17.04 17.01 10.76
C LYS A 452 17.60 18.43 10.56
N MET A 453 17.22 19.10 9.48
CA MET A 453 17.60 20.50 9.22
C MET A 453 16.77 21.52 10.02
N SER A 454 15.65 21.11 10.62
CA SER A 454 14.85 21.96 11.52
C SER A 454 15.48 21.99 12.91
N ASP A 455 15.65 23.20 13.44
CA ASP A 455 16.15 23.39 14.80
C ASP A 455 15.12 22.88 15.83
N LEU A 456 13.83 23.09 15.56
CA LEU A 456 12.73 22.59 16.39
C LEU A 456 12.67 21.05 16.42
N TYR A 457 12.97 20.37 15.31
CA TYR A 457 13.07 18.90 15.30
C TYR A 457 14.16 18.38 16.22
N ARG A 458 15.29 19.09 16.30
CA ARG A 458 16.40 18.73 17.19
C ARG A 458 16.00 18.90 18.65
N VAL A 459 15.21 19.92 18.99
CA VAL A 459 14.64 20.09 20.35
C VAL A 459 13.65 18.98 20.69
N LEU A 460 12.74 18.61 19.77
CA LEU A 460 11.83 17.48 19.96
C LEU A 460 12.60 16.18 20.22
N THR A 461 13.67 15.97 19.45
CA THR A 461 14.55 14.80 19.59
C THR A 461 15.28 14.79 20.94
N ALA A 462 15.80 15.95 21.39
CA ALA A 462 16.45 16.11 22.68
C ALA A 462 15.49 15.88 23.87
N ALA A 463 14.22 16.26 23.71
CA ALA A 463 13.16 15.95 24.68
C ALA A 463 12.66 14.49 24.61
N ASN A 464 13.25 13.66 23.74
CA ASN A 464 12.83 12.29 23.44
C ASN A 464 11.37 12.17 22.98
N HIS A 465 10.81 13.21 22.36
CA HIS A 465 9.42 13.23 21.89
C HIS A 465 9.29 12.59 20.49
N HIS A 466 8.40 11.60 20.33
CA HIS A 466 8.23 10.87 19.04
C HIS A 466 6.78 10.65 18.58
N SER A 467 5.77 10.99 19.39
CA SER A 467 4.38 10.68 19.02
C SER A 467 3.85 11.49 17.84
N ASP A 468 4.25 12.76 17.72
CA ASP A 468 3.76 13.67 16.69
C ASP A 468 4.88 14.57 16.11
N ASP A 469 6.16 14.32 16.43
CA ASP A 469 7.29 15.09 15.93
C ASP A 469 7.36 15.09 14.39
N TYR A 470 7.07 13.94 13.78
CA TYR A 470 7.03 13.76 12.35
C TYR A 470 5.92 14.60 11.72
N VAL A 471 4.78 14.81 12.41
CA VAL A 471 3.66 15.65 11.95
C VAL A 471 4.00 17.12 12.14
N TYR A 472 4.54 17.50 13.29
CA TYR A 472 4.89 18.88 13.61
C TYR A 472 5.89 19.46 12.60
N VAL A 473 6.92 18.66 12.25
CA VAL A 473 8.00 19.08 11.34
C VAL A 473 7.69 18.78 9.86
N GLU A 474 6.64 18.00 9.58
CA GLU A 474 6.26 17.61 8.23
C GLU A 474 6.12 18.80 7.25
N PRO A 475 5.48 19.94 7.60
CA PRO A 475 5.32 21.06 6.68
C PRO A 475 6.65 21.61 6.14
N PHE A 476 7.67 21.75 6.99
CA PHE A 476 9.00 22.21 6.58
C PHE A 476 9.70 21.19 5.69
N ALA A 477 9.74 19.92 6.11
CA ALA A 477 10.42 18.87 5.37
C ALA A 477 9.77 18.61 4.00
N ASN A 478 8.42 18.58 3.93
CA ASN A 478 7.70 18.46 2.67
C ASN A 478 8.01 19.65 1.76
N ARG A 479 8.04 20.87 2.30
CA ARG A 479 8.30 22.04 1.47
C ARG A 479 9.71 22.04 0.88
N LEU A 480 10.73 21.72 1.69
CA LEU A 480 12.09 21.59 1.18
C LEU A 480 12.16 20.50 0.10
N ARG A 481 11.47 19.37 0.33
CA ARG A 481 11.40 18.29 -0.66
C ARG A 481 10.78 18.70 -1.98
N ASP A 482 9.67 19.43 -1.94
CA ASP A 482 9.02 19.95 -3.14
C ASP A 482 9.95 20.96 -3.86
N MET A 483 10.65 21.83 -3.12
CA MET A 483 11.63 22.77 -3.68
C MET A 483 12.81 22.05 -4.34
N VAL A 484 13.35 21.00 -3.72
CA VAL A 484 14.43 20.17 -4.28
C VAL A 484 13.95 19.47 -5.55
N ALA A 485 12.75 18.89 -5.55
CA ALA A 485 12.19 18.23 -6.72
C ALA A 485 11.98 19.22 -7.89
N GLU A 486 11.38 20.38 -7.63
CA GLU A 486 11.19 21.41 -8.66
C GLU A 486 12.53 21.95 -9.20
N GLN A 487 13.51 22.19 -8.32
CA GLN A 487 14.83 22.67 -8.72
C GLN A 487 15.59 21.63 -9.55
N ALA A 488 15.50 20.35 -9.18
CA ALA A 488 16.09 19.25 -9.95
C ALA A 488 15.49 19.20 -11.36
N LYS A 489 14.17 19.35 -11.47
CA LYS A 489 13.43 19.40 -12.73
C LYS A 489 13.87 20.57 -13.62
N ILE A 490 13.93 21.79 -13.06
CA ILE A 490 14.35 23.01 -13.78
C ILE A 490 15.81 22.90 -14.23
N LYS A 491 16.70 22.44 -13.36
CA LYS A 491 18.14 22.32 -13.65
C LYS A 491 18.52 21.06 -14.43
N ARG A 492 17.57 20.16 -14.70
CA ARG A 492 17.82 18.84 -15.32
C ARG A 492 18.90 18.04 -14.59
N ILE A 493 18.76 17.90 -13.28
CA ILE A 493 19.67 17.11 -12.42
C ILE A 493 18.95 15.84 -11.97
N ASN A 494 19.64 14.71 -11.93
CA ASN A 494 19.09 13.44 -11.47
C ASN A 494 18.55 13.57 -10.03
N LEU A 495 17.44 12.92 -9.74
CA LEU A 495 16.76 13.02 -8.45
C LEU A 495 16.49 11.62 -7.89
N LEU A 496 16.93 11.38 -6.66
CA LEU A 496 16.44 10.28 -5.83
C LEU A 496 15.35 10.82 -4.90
N TYR A 497 14.11 10.46 -5.17
CA TYR A 497 12.95 10.81 -4.37
C TYR A 497 12.71 9.75 -3.29
N ASP A 498 13.21 10.03 -2.08
CA ASP A 498 13.07 9.13 -0.95
C ASP A 498 11.70 9.29 -0.27
N GLY A 499 11.03 8.16 -0.14
CA GLY A 499 9.66 8.06 0.34
C GLY A 499 9.21 6.62 0.42
N THR A 500 7.95 6.44 0.82
CA THR A 500 7.35 5.11 0.89
C THR A 500 6.77 4.65 -0.45
N GLY A 501 6.51 5.57 -1.39
CA GLY A 501 5.77 5.29 -2.63
C GLY A 501 4.33 4.83 -2.41
N ILE A 502 3.81 4.92 -1.17
CA ILE A 502 2.56 4.28 -0.73
C ILE A 502 1.66 5.29 0.00
N PRO A 503 0.37 5.42 -0.33
CA PRO A 503 -0.25 4.88 -1.55
C PRO A 503 0.34 5.56 -2.79
N TYR A 504 0.51 4.80 -3.89
CA TYR A 504 1.05 5.35 -5.14
C TYR A 504 0.21 6.52 -5.68
N GLN A 505 -1.08 6.29 -5.89
CA GLN A 505 -2.02 7.33 -6.34
C GLN A 505 -2.72 8.05 -5.17
N PRO A 506 -3.02 9.35 -5.32
CA PRO A 506 -2.67 10.22 -6.45
C PRO A 506 -1.27 10.86 -6.30
N ARG A 507 -0.65 10.78 -5.11
CA ARG A 507 0.51 11.61 -4.78
C ARG A 507 1.74 11.30 -5.62
N TYR A 508 2.17 10.04 -5.65
CA TYR A 508 3.42 9.64 -6.30
C TYR A 508 3.24 9.47 -7.81
N SER A 509 2.05 9.06 -8.28
CA SER A 509 1.73 9.08 -9.72
C SER A 509 1.88 10.47 -10.32
N ASN A 510 1.35 11.51 -9.64
CA ASN A 510 1.49 12.89 -10.12
C ASN A 510 2.97 13.33 -10.21
N ILE A 511 3.83 12.86 -9.30
CA ILE A 511 5.27 13.15 -9.35
C ILE A 511 5.89 12.46 -10.57
N ILE A 512 5.61 11.18 -10.79
CA ILE A 512 6.09 10.43 -11.97
C ILE A 512 5.65 11.13 -13.26
N GLU A 513 4.36 11.47 -13.39
CA GLU A 513 3.80 12.18 -14.54
C GLU A 513 4.49 13.54 -14.80
N GLN A 514 4.70 14.34 -13.75
CA GLN A 514 5.35 15.65 -13.86
C GLN A 514 6.82 15.54 -14.30
N PHE A 515 7.56 14.56 -13.79
CA PHE A 515 8.95 14.34 -14.16
C PHE A 515 9.06 13.77 -15.57
N LYS A 516 8.18 12.83 -15.93
CA LYS A 516 8.11 12.30 -17.30
C LYS A 516 7.82 13.42 -18.31
N ALA A 517 6.87 14.30 -18.01
CA ALA A 517 6.55 15.46 -18.83
C ALA A 517 7.72 16.46 -18.95
N ALA A 518 8.61 16.51 -17.95
CA ALA A 518 9.84 17.31 -18.00
C ALA A 518 11.01 16.62 -18.75
N GLY A 519 10.77 15.44 -19.32
CA GLY A 519 11.74 14.67 -20.09
C GLY A 519 12.75 13.91 -19.23
N PHE A 520 12.34 13.49 -18.03
CA PHE A 520 13.12 12.57 -17.20
C PHE A 520 12.79 11.12 -17.55
N GLN A 521 13.77 10.24 -17.44
CA GLN A 521 13.52 8.80 -17.32
C GLN A 521 13.04 8.50 -15.90
N THR A 522 11.94 7.78 -15.76
CA THR A 522 11.29 7.54 -14.46
C THR A 522 11.43 6.08 -14.02
N GLN A 523 12.00 5.87 -12.84
CA GLN A 523 12.22 4.54 -12.28
C GLN A 523 11.69 4.44 -10.85
N ILE A 524 10.97 3.36 -10.55
CA ILE A 524 10.60 2.98 -9.18
C ILE A 524 11.35 1.71 -8.80
N THR A 525 12.04 1.74 -7.67
CA THR A 525 12.58 0.53 -7.04
C THR A 525 11.84 0.27 -5.75
N ALA A 526 11.10 -0.82 -5.72
CA ALA A 526 10.38 -1.31 -4.56
C ALA A 526 11.25 -2.29 -3.76
N VAL A 527 11.24 -2.17 -2.43
CA VAL A 527 11.87 -3.14 -1.54
C VAL A 527 10.86 -3.67 -0.54
N ASP A 528 10.72 -4.99 -0.49
CA ASP A 528 9.76 -5.70 0.34
C ASP A 528 10.43 -6.52 1.45
N ALA A 529 9.88 -6.44 2.66
CA ALA A 529 10.31 -7.21 3.82
C ALA A 529 9.09 -7.74 4.59
N PHE A 530 9.16 -8.94 5.17
CA PHE A 530 8.05 -9.53 5.90
C PHE A 530 7.64 -8.67 7.10
N LEU A 531 6.34 -8.38 7.21
CA LEU A 531 5.82 -7.65 8.37
C LEU A 531 5.90 -8.52 9.63
N ILE A 532 5.45 -9.78 9.48
CA ILE A 532 5.62 -10.90 10.39
C ILE A 532 6.09 -12.09 9.55
N LYS A 533 6.98 -12.92 10.09
CA LYS A 533 7.36 -14.18 9.46
C LYS A 533 6.23 -15.21 9.54
N PRO A 534 5.95 -15.96 8.46
CA PRO A 534 5.13 -17.16 8.56
C PRO A 534 5.79 -18.17 9.50
N GLU A 535 5.01 -18.78 10.40
CA GLU A 535 5.48 -19.84 11.30
C GLU A 535 6.03 -21.03 10.50
N GLY A 536 7.21 -21.54 10.87
CA GLY A 536 7.85 -22.69 10.22
C GLY A 536 8.71 -22.35 9.00
N ARG A 537 8.95 -21.07 8.71
CA ARG A 537 9.87 -20.59 7.64
C ARG A 537 11.10 -19.87 8.19
N ASP A 538 11.45 -20.09 9.45
CA ASP A 538 12.56 -19.38 10.12
C ASP A 538 13.93 -19.69 9.50
N ASP A 539 14.12 -20.90 8.97
CA ASP A 539 15.36 -21.30 8.28
C ASP A 539 15.53 -20.63 6.91
N GLU A 540 14.42 -20.32 6.23
CA GLU A 540 14.40 -19.62 4.94
C GLU A 540 14.54 -18.10 5.13
N LEU A 541 13.85 -17.56 6.14
CA LEU A 541 13.74 -16.13 6.38
C LEU A 541 14.65 -15.72 7.53
N VAL A 542 15.93 -15.48 7.24
CA VAL A 542 16.94 -15.20 8.28
C VAL A 542 16.64 -13.88 9.02
N ARG A 543 16.22 -12.83 8.30
CA ARG A 543 15.93 -11.51 8.91
C ARG A 543 14.66 -11.52 9.75
N THR A 544 14.72 -10.91 10.93
CA THR A 544 13.55 -10.65 11.78
C THR A 544 12.46 -9.86 11.04
N GLY A 545 11.22 -10.06 11.44
CA GLY A 545 10.09 -9.33 10.87
C GLY A 545 10.25 -7.82 11.08
N VAL A 546 9.66 -7.02 10.19
CA VAL A 546 9.75 -5.55 10.27
C VAL A 546 9.31 -5.03 11.64
N ILE A 547 8.29 -5.61 12.25
CA ILE A 547 7.79 -5.18 13.56
C ILE A 547 8.90 -5.29 14.61
N GLU A 548 9.60 -6.43 14.65
CA GLU A 548 10.71 -6.66 15.57
C GLU A 548 11.91 -5.77 15.25
N SER A 549 12.21 -5.56 13.97
CA SER A 549 13.28 -4.65 13.53
C SER A 549 13.02 -3.21 13.98
N VAL A 550 11.78 -2.73 13.79
CA VAL A 550 11.36 -1.39 14.21
C VAL A 550 11.33 -1.29 15.74
N LYS A 551 10.93 -2.34 16.46
CA LYS A 551 10.97 -2.40 17.93
C LYS A 551 12.41 -2.35 18.45
N SER A 552 13.31 -3.16 17.90
CA SER A 552 14.73 -3.14 18.27
C SER A 552 15.38 -1.79 17.97
N ARG A 553 15.02 -1.16 16.83
CA ARG A 553 15.47 0.20 16.52
C ARG A 553 14.96 1.21 17.54
N PHE A 554 13.70 1.11 17.94
CA PHE A 554 13.15 1.96 18.97
C PHE A 554 13.85 1.78 20.31
N GLU A 555 14.07 0.53 20.76
CA GLU A 555 14.79 0.24 22.00
C GLU A 555 16.22 0.80 21.99
N LYS A 556 16.89 0.78 20.84
CA LYS A 556 18.27 1.28 20.70
C LYS A 556 18.37 2.80 20.55
N THR A 557 17.45 3.41 19.82
CA THR A 557 17.57 4.82 19.38
C THR A 557 16.56 5.75 20.03
N GLY A 558 15.57 5.19 20.74
CA GLY A 558 14.39 5.91 21.19
C GLY A 558 13.41 6.26 20.06
N ARG A 559 13.70 5.94 18.77
CA ARG A 559 12.91 6.41 17.62
C ARG A 559 12.41 5.32 16.70
N ALA A 560 11.15 5.41 16.30
CA ALA A 560 10.58 4.67 15.17
C ALA A 560 9.25 5.29 14.71
N LEU A 561 8.76 4.88 13.53
CA LEU A 561 7.46 5.30 13.04
C LEU A 561 6.32 4.60 13.79
N PRO A 562 5.19 5.28 14.05
CA PRO A 562 4.04 4.67 14.71
C PRO A 562 3.60 3.37 14.05
N TRP A 563 3.25 2.38 14.88
CA TRP A 563 2.90 1.03 14.43
C TRP A 563 1.81 1.00 13.36
N VAL A 564 0.76 1.80 13.54
CA VAL A 564 -0.34 1.92 12.56
C VAL A 564 0.16 2.38 11.20
N VAL A 565 1.12 3.30 11.15
CA VAL A 565 1.72 3.78 9.90
C VAL A 565 2.59 2.69 9.29
N THR A 566 3.43 2.03 10.08
CA THR A 566 4.29 0.94 9.64
C THR A 566 3.48 -0.20 9.01
N VAL A 567 2.49 -0.72 9.74
CA VAL A 567 1.58 -1.79 9.26
C VAL A 567 0.86 -1.36 7.98
N TYR A 568 0.27 -0.17 7.99
CA TYR A 568 -0.49 0.35 6.84
C TYR A 568 0.35 0.38 5.56
N LYS A 569 1.61 0.84 5.63
CA LYS A 569 2.47 0.93 4.44
C LYS A 569 2.80 -0.46 3.89
N HIS A 570 3.15 -1.41 4.74
CA HIS A 570 3.44 -2.79 4.31
C HIS A 570 2.23 -3.49 3.68
N VAL A 571 1.06 -3.41 4.32
CA VAL A 571 -0.18 -4.03 3.81
C VAL A 571 -0.62 -3.42 2.46
N ARG A 572 -0.33 -2.14 2.20
CA ARG A 572 -0.69 -1.44 0.95
C ARG A 572 0.40 -1.42 -0.12
N ALA A 573 1.60 -1.91 0.17
CA ALA A 573 2.70 -1.95 -0.80
C ALA A 573 2.33 -2.71 -2.09
N PRO A 574 1.71 -3.91 -2.07
CA PRO A 574 1.43 -4.66 -3.29
C PRO A 574 0.49 -3.93 -4.25
N ARG A 575 -0.55 -3.29 -3.71
CA ARG A 575 -1.48 -2.51 -4.53
C ARG A 575 -0.81 -1.27 -5.13
N SER A 576 0.11 -0.65 -4.40
CA SER A 576 0.83 0.52 -4.89
C SER A 576 1.79 0.12 -6.02
N PHE A 577 2.46 -1.03 -5.87
CA PHE A 577 3.34 -1.61 -6.88
C PHE A 577 2.60 -1.93 -8.19
N LEU A 578 1.50 -2.68 -8.13
CA LEU A 578 0.73 -3.03 -9.33
C LEU A 578 0.12 -1.78 -10.03
N ARG A 579 -0.27 -0.76 -9.26
CA ARG A 579 -0.75 0.50 -9.85
C ARG A 579 0.36 1.29 -10.54
N ALA A 580 1.58 1.24 -10.00
CA ALA A 580 2.73 1.89 -10.62
C ALA A 580 3.17 1.14 -11.89
N LEU A 581 3.09 -0.20 -11.89
CA LEU A 581 3.37 -1.02 -13.05
C LEU A 581 2.48 -0.67 -14.26
N GLU A 582 1.21 -0.32 -14.03
CA GLU A 582 0.27 0.11 -15.08
C GLU A 582 0.42 1.60 -15.48
N ASP A 583 1.31 2.36 -14.85
CA ASP A 583 1.44 3.79 -15.10
C ASP A 583 2.24 4.07 -16.39
N PRO A 584 1.64 4.68 -17.43
CA PRO A 584 2.34 4.95 -18.69
C PRO A 584 3.45 5.98 -18.56
N ALA A 585 3.46 6.81 -17.51
CA ALA A 585 4.51 7.78 -17.26
C ALA A 585 5.72 7.18 -16.54
N LEU A 586 5.63 5.94 -16.04
CA LEU A 586 6.74 5.21 -15.44
C LEU A 586 7.52 4.43 -16.52
N ASP A 587 8.84 4.55 -16.59
CA ASP A 587 9.66 3.80 -17.56
C ASP A 587 10.09 2.44 -17.03
N LYS A 588 10.47 2.36 -15.74
CA LYS A 588 10.98 1.12 -15.15
C LYS A 588 10.45 0.93 -13.73
N ILE A 589 10.06 -0.31 -13.40
CA ILE A 589 9.78 -0.73 -12.04
C ILE A 589 10.47 -2.04 -11.70
N ALA A 590 11.00 -2.15 -10.48
CA ALA A 590 11.59 -3.38 -9.96
C ALA A 590 11.17 -3.64 -8.51
N LEU A 591 11.15 -4.90 -8.12
CA LEU A 591 10.85 -5.37 -6.77
C LEU A 591 12.02 -6.19 -6.24
N PHE A 592 12.58 -5.76 -5.12
CA PHE A 592 13.61 -6.48 -4.38
C PHE A 592 13.03 -7.05 -3.08
N ALA A 593 13.55 -8.21 -2.67
CA ALA A 593 13.29 -8.78 -1.35
C ALA A 593 14.42 -8.45 -0.38
N ASN A 594 14.05 -8.25 0.89
CA ASN A 594 14.96 -8.02 2.01
C ASN A 594 14.69 -8.99 3.16
N ASP A 595 14.85 -10.27 2.89
CA ASP A 595 14.66 -11.41 3.79
C ASP A 595 15.96 -12.19 4.06
N GLY A 596 16.95 -12.09 3.17
CA GLY A 596 18.29 -12.64 3.33
C GLY A 596 19.19 -11.85 4.30
N GLU A 597 20.50 -12.12 4.23
CA GLU A 597 21.50 -11.48 5.09
C GLU A 597 21.52 -9.94 4.96
N ARG A 598 22.25 -9.28 5.87
CA ARG A 598 22.43 -7.84 5.79
C ARG A 598 23.02 -7.45 4.42
N ASP A 599 22.41 -6.46 3.78
CA ASP A 599 22.84 -5.92 2.47
C ASP A 599 22.80 -6.92 1.29
N ARG A 600 22.08 -8.05 1.43
CA ARG A 600 21.87 -9.03 0.34
C ARG A 600 20.44 -9.00 -0.18
N HIS A 601 20.04 -7.86 -0.71
CA HIS A 601 18.79 -7.77 -1.48
C HIS A 601 18.90 -8.60 -2.77
N TYR A 602 17.83 -9.30 -3.14
CA TYR A 602 17.72 -10.00 -4.43
C TYR A 602 16.49 -9.55 -5.21
N LEU A 603 16.61 -9.60 -6.54
CA LEU A 603 15.55 -9.19 -7.46
C LEU A 603 14.45 -10.25 -7.50
N VAL A 604 13.22 -9.84 -7.19
CA VAL A 604 12.01 -10.68 -7.28
C VAL A 604 11.36 -10.51 -8.64
N ALA A 605 11.27 -9.27 -9.13
CA ALA A 605 10.63 -8.95 -10.39
C ALA A 605 11.12 -7.62 -10.97
N GLU A 606 11.10 -7.47 -12.30
CA GLU A 606 11.33 -6.19 -12.99
C GLU A 606 10.47 -6.06 -14.24
N SER A 607 10.19 -4.82 -14.66
CA SER A 607 9.42 -4.54 -15.88
C SER A 607 10.30 -4.39 -17.11
N PHE A 608 9.82 -4.87 -18.25
CA PHE A 608 10.36 -4.58 -19.57
C PHE A 608 9.23 -4.17 -20.50
N ASP A 609 9.52 -3.27 -21.43
CA ASP A 609 8.64 -3.03 -22.57
C ASP A 609 9.04 -4.02 -23.69
N LEU A 610 8.12 -4.93 -24.01
CA LEU A 610 8.29 -6.04 -24.94
C LEU A 610 7.30 -5.96 -26.11
N SER A 611 7.80 -6.17 -27.31
CA SER A 611 6.97 -6.30 -28.50
C SER A 611 6.05 -7.51 -28.44
N ASN A 612 5.01 -7.54 -29.29
CA ASN A 612 4.13 -8.71 -29.40
C ASN A 612 4.88 -9.99 -29.80
N GLN A 613 6.00 -9.88 -30.51
CA GLN A 613 6.82 -11.04 -30.88
C GLN A 613 7.58 -11.59 -29.66
N GLU A 614 8.18 -10.71 -28.86
CA GLU A 614 8.86 -11.10 -27.62
C GLU A 614 7.89 -11.69 -26.60
N VAL A 615 6.66 -11.16 -26.50
CA VAL A 615 5.61 -11.74 -25.64
C VAL A 615 5.26 -13.16 -26.08
N ARG A 616 5.10 -13.42 -27.39
CA ARG A 616 4.85 -14.77 -27.90
C ARG A 616 6.02 -15.71 -27.62
N ALA A 617 7.25 -15.22 -27.74
CA ALA A 617 8.43 -16.00 -27.39
C ALA A 617 8.42 -16.37 -25.90
N LEU A 618 8.16 -15.41 -25.02
CA LEU A 618 8.04 -15.62 -23.57
C LEU A 618 6.96 -16.69 -23.24
N GLN A 619 5.79 -16.57 -23.88
CA GLN A 619 4.70 -17.55 -23.74
C GLN A 619 5.13 -18.95 -24.21
N GLN A 620 5.83 -19.03 -25.34
CA GLN A 620 6.33 -20.31 -25.87
C GLN A 620 7.36 -20.94 -24.94
N GLN A 621 8.30 -20.17 -24.39
CA GLN A 621 9.30 -20.66 -23.43
C GLN A 621 8.64 -21.20 -22.15
N GLN A 622 7.58 -20.56 -21.66
CA GLN A 622 6.80 -21.11 -20.53
C GLN A 622 6.11 -22.43 -20.89
N LEU A 623 5.65 -22.59 -22.14
CA LEU A 623 5.04 -23.85 -22.58
C LEU A 623 6.06 -24.97 -22.76
N GLU A 624 7.30 -24.62 -23.10
CA GLU A 624 8.43 -25.53 -23.32
C GLU A 624 9.18 -25.89 -22.03
N GLY A 625 8.95 -25.17 -20.92
CA GLY A 625 9.65 -25.39 -19.66
C GLY A 625 11.07 -24.84 -19.65
N THR A 626 11.32 -23.75 -20.37
CA THR A 626 12.62 -23.08 -20.53
C THR A 626 12.55 -21.59 -20.20
N LEU A 627 11.50 -21.17 -19.47
CA LEU A 627 11.31 -19.76 -19.13
C LEU A 627 12.45 -19.23 -18.26
N ALA A 628 12.91 -19.98 -17.25
CA ALA A 628 13.96 -19.52 -16.34
C ALA A 628 15.28 -19.23 -17.06
N GLU A 629 15.67 -20.06 -18.02
CA GLU A 629 16.85 -19.83 -18.86
C GLU A 629 16.67 -18.56 -19.70
N ASN A 630 15.51 -18.43 -20.36
CA ASN A 630 15.20 -17.22 -21.13
C ASN A 630 15.25 -15.95 -20.26
N LEU A 631 14.73 -15.99 -19.03
CA LEU A 631 14.77 -14.85 -18.13
C LEU A 631 16.19 -14.50 -17.66
N LYS A 632 17.07 -15.48 -17.48
CA LYS A 632 18.51 -15.24 -17.24
C LYS A 632 19.14 -14.54 -18.45
N ASP A 633 18.85 -15.02 -19.64
CA ASP A 633 19.31 -14.40 -20.89
C ASP A 633 18.81 -12.95 -21.02
N GLN A 634 17.57 -12.66 -20.65
CA GLN A 634 17.05 -11.29 -20.65
C GLN A 634 17.85 -10.36 -19.71
N VAL A 635 18.25 -10.83 -18.52
CA VAL A 635 19.11 -10.06 -17.62
C VAL A 635 20.43 -9.71 -18.30
N TRP A 636 21.03 -10.66 -19.02
CA TRP A 636 22.30 -10.48 -19.71
C TRP A 636 22.22 -9.59 -20.95
N MET A 637 21.20 -9.79 -21.77
CA MET A 637 21.12 -9.17 -23.09
C MET A 637 20.55 -7.76 -23.02
N ARG A 638 19.59 -7.50 -22.13
CA ARG A 638 18.86 -6.24 -22.13
C ARG A 638 19.62 -5.12 -21.42
N PRO A 639 19.84 -3.96 -22.07
CA PRO A 639 20.55 -2.84 -21.46
C PRO A 639 19.76 -2.20 -20.30
N ASP A 640 18.43 -2.38 -20.28
CA ASP A 640 17.54 -1.86 -19.26
C ASP A 640 17.30 -2.85 -18.09
N SER A 641 18.04 -3.97 -18.01
CA SER A 641 17.97 -4.84 -16.82
C SER A 641 18.60 -4.16 -15.60
N VAL A 642 17.92 -4.22 -14.46
CA VAL A 642 18.39 -3.62 -13.21
C VAL A 642 19.67 -4.28 -12.71
N LEU A 643 19.79 -5.61 -12.81
CA LEU A 643 20.99 -6.31 -12.32
C LEU A 643 22.21 -6.00 -13.20
N LYS A 644 22.03 -5.96 -14.52
CA LYS A 644 23.08 -5.56 -15.46
C LYS A 644 23.56 -4.14 -15.19
N THR A 645 22.62 -3.23 -14.94
CA THR A 645 22.91 -1.84 -14.59
C THR A 645 23.68 -1.74 -13.26
N LEU A 646 23.25 -2.46 -12.22
CA LEU A 646 23.95 -2.52 -10.93
C LEU A 646 25.37 -3.09 -11.05
N ALA A 647 25.55 -4.07 -11.92
CA ALA A 647 26.85 -4.66 -12.19
C ALA A 647 27.76 -3.79 -13.05
N GLN A 648 27.24 -2.71 -13.66
CA GLN A 648 27.96 -1.90 -14.65
C GLN A 648 28.54 -2.76 -15.79
N ASP A 649 27.70 -3.68 -16.31
CA ASP A 649 28.06 -4.65 -17.35
C ASP A 649 29.18 -5.64 -17.00
N ASP A 650 29.62 -5.72 -15.73
CA ASP A 650 30.63 -6.69 -15.28
C ASP A 650 30.03 -8.10 -15.19
N PRO A 651 30.48 -9.07 -16.03
CA PRO A 651 29.89 -10.40 -16.08
C PRO A 651 29.89 -11.13 -14.73
N VAL A 652 30.98 -11.03 -13.97
CA VAL A 652 31.12 -11.75 -12.70
C VAL A 652 30.16 -11.18 -11.66
N LYS A 653 29.93 -9.86 -11.68
CA LYS A 653 28.97 -9.22 -10.79
C LYS A 653 27.53 -9.52 -11.17
N ILE A 654 27.22 -9.65 -12.47
CA ILE A 654 25.88 -10.05 -12.93
C ILE A 654 25.55 -11.44 -12.40
N ASP A 655 26.42 -12.42 -12.59
CA ASP A 655 26.25 -13.78 -12.05
C ASP A 655 26.07 -13.75 -10.53
N ALA A 656 26.94 -13.03 -9.82
CA ALA A 656 26.86 -12.91 -8.36
C ALA A 656 25.58 -12.24 -7.87
N LEU A 657 24.94 -11.37 -8.67
CA LEU A 657 23.65 -10.75 -8.36
C LEU A 657 22.47 -11.69 -8.66
N ILE A 658 22.53 -12.44 -9.77
CA ILE A 658 21.56 -13.48 -10.12
C ILE A 658 21.53 -14.57 -9.03
N ASP A 659 22.71 -15.01 -8.58
CA ASP A 659 22.89 -16.05 -7.57
C ASP A 659 22.40 -15.65 -6.16
N ARG A 660 22.07 -14.37 -5.93
CA ARG A 660 21.42 -13.95 -4.67
C ARG A 660 19.98 -14.43 -4.57
N ASN A 661 19.31 -14.72 -5.69
CA ASN A 661 17.97 -15.27 -5.66
C ASN A 661 18.04 -16.77 -5.31
N PRO A 662 17.56 -17.18 -4.12
CA PRO A 662 17.77 -18.54 -3.62
C PRO A 662 17.01 -19.62 -4.40
N ALA A 663 16.07 -19.24 -5.26
CA ALA A 663 15.19 -20.16 -5.96
C ALA A 663 14.86 -19.67 -7.39
N PHE A 664 15.88 -19.27 -8.17
CA PHE A 664 15.71 -18.94 -9.58
C PHE A 664 15.75 -20.21 -10.45
N GLU A 665 14.61 -20.88 -10.52
CA GLU A 665 14.39 -22.14 -11.25
C GLU A 665 13.04 -22.16 -11.98
N GLU A 666 12.86 -23.10 -12.90
CA GLU A 666 11.71 -23.15 -13.83
C GLU A 666 10.34 -23.13 -13.13
N GLY A 667 10.19 -23.88 -12.04
CA GLY A 667 8.94 -23.94 -11.26
C GLY A 667 8.69 -22.70 -10.38
N ASN A 668 9.61 -21.73 -10.36
CA ASN A 668 9.52 -20.54 -9.52
C ASN A 668 9.71 -19.24 -10.29
N VAL A 669 9.54 -19.26 -11.62
CA VAL A 669 9.50 -18.07 -12.47
C VAL A 669 8.12 -17.84 -13.06
N ALA A 670 7.81 -16.59 -13.37
CA ALA A 670 6.54 -16.20 -13.97
C ALA A 670 6.67 -14.87 -14.72
N TYR A 671 5.57 -14.41 -15.28
CA TYR A 671 5.46 -13.06 -15.82
C TYR A 671 4.03 -12.54 -15.71
N GLN A 672 3.83 -11.24 -15.87
CA GLN A 672 2.53 -10.59 -16.05
C GLN A 672 2.61 -9.61 -17.21
N ILE A 673 1.54 -9.49 -17.99
CA ILE A 673 1.51 -8.64 -19.19
C ILE A 673 0.41 -7.59 -19.03
N TYR A 674 0.79 -6.34 -19.26
CA TYR A 674 -0.07 -5.18 -19.23
C TYR A 674 0.03 -4.45 -20.59
N PRO A 675 -1.09 -3.92 -21.11
CA PRO A 675 -1.05 -3.16 -22.35
C PRO A 675 -0.27 -1.85 -22.15
N GLY A 676 0.74 -1.60 -22.97
CA GLY A 676 1.38 -0.29 -23.10
C GLY A 676 0.80 0.50 -24.28
N THR A 677 1.35 1.68 -24.55
CA THR A 677 0.90 2.57 -25.64
C THR A 677 1.31 2.07 -27.02
N GLU A 678 2.51 1.50 -27.12
CA GLU A 678 3.08 0.98 -28.38
C GLU A 678 3.47 -0.50 -28.26
N ASP A 679 4.06 -0.87 -27.11
CA ASP A 679 4.46 -2.24 -26.76
C ASP A 679 3.70 -2.77 -25.54
N ASN A 680 4.03 -3.98 -25.09
CA ASN A 680 3.47 -4.56 -23.88
C ASN A 680 4.41 -4.32 -22.70
N ARG A 681 3.86 -3.80 -21.60
CA ARG A 681 4.59 -3.75 -20.34
C ARG A 681 4.53 -5.11 -19.66
N VAL A 682 5.68 -5.77 -19.57
CA VAL A 682 5.81 -7.11 -19.02
C VAL A 682 6.57 -7.06 -17.71
N LEU A 683 5.94 -7.47 -16.62
CA LEU A 683 6.61 -7.74 -15.36
C LEU A 683 7.14 -9.17 -15.40
N VAL A 684 8.46 -9.32 -15.53
CA VAL A 684 9.14 -10.60 -15.38
C VAL A 684 9.30 -10.88 -13.89
N ILE A 685 9.02 -12.11 -13.46
CA ILE A 685 9.08 -12.56 -12.06
C ILE A 685 10.12 -13.68 -11.96
N TYR A 686 11.20 -13.42 -11.24
CA TYR A 686 12.31 -14.34 -11.02
C TYR A 686 12.11 -15.21 -9.77
N ASN A 687 11.14 -14.88 -8.92
CA ASN A 687 10.79 -15.66 -7.74
C ASN A 687 9.27 -15.56 -7.45
N THR A 688 8.52 -16.52 -7.99
CA THR A 688 7.05 -16.58 -7.91
C THR A 688 6.55 -16.76 -6.49
N GLN A 689 7.19 -17.61 -5.69
CA GLN A 689 6.88 -17.80 -4.28
C GLN A 689 6.97 -16.47 -3.50
N ARG A 690 8.05 -15.72 -3.71
CA ARG A 690 8.23 -14.44 -3.01
C ARG A 690 7.25 -13.36 -3.50
N MET A 691 6.88 -13.39 -4.78
CA MET A 691 5.82 -12.53 -5.32
C MET A 691 4.46 -12.86 -4.70
N VAL A 692 4.14 -14.13 -4.46
CA VAL A 692 2.92 -14.53 -3.73
C VAL A 692 2.97 -13.99 -2.29
N ASP A 693 4.07 -14.20 -1.56
CA ASP A 693 4.25 -13.67 -0.21
C ASP A 693 4.02 -12.16 -0.14
N PHE A 694 4.53 -11.42 -1.13
CA PHE A 694 4.30 -9.99 -1.27
C PHE A 694 2.81 -9.67 -1.44
N MET A 695 2.14 -10.33 -2.40
CA MET A 695 0.71 -10.12 -2.68
C MET A 695 -0.19 -10.47 -1.49
N GLU A 696 0.11 -11.53 -0.74
CA GLU A 696 -0.68 -11.99 0.40
C GLU A 696 -0.69 -11.01 1.58
N LYS A 697 0.26 -10.07 1.68
CA LYS A 697 0.20 -9.00 2.70
C LYS A 697 -1.08 -8.17 2.65
N ARG A 698 -1.72 -8.08 1.49
CA ARG A 698 -3.02 -7.41 1.33
C ARG A 698 -4.15 -8.10 2.09
N GLN A 699 -3.95 -9.35 2.50
CA GLN A 699 -4.91 -10.15 3.25
C GLN A 699 -4.81 -9.93 4.77
N LEU A 700 -3.77 -9.22 5.23
CA LEU A 700 -3.58 -8.87 6.64
C LEU A 700 -4.51 -7.72 7.06
N ASN A 701 -4.82 -7.68 8.36
CA ASN A 701 -5.68 -6.66 8.94
C ASN A 701 -4.91 -5.39 9.34
N PRO A 702 -5.09 -4.26 8.65
CA PRO A 702 -4.35 -3.05 8.98
C PRO A 702 -4.78 -2.40 10.32
N ASN A 703 -5.88 -2.86 10.93
CA ASN A 703 -6.43 -2.28 12.16
C ASN A 703 -5.98 -3.00 13.43
N ALA A 704 -5.09 -4.00 13.32
CA ALA A 704 -4.58 -4.75 14.45
C ALA A 704 -3.67 -3.89 15.33
N SER A 705 -3.86 -3.96 16.65
CA SER A 705 -2.99 -3.30 17.64
C SER A 705 -1.77 -4.13 18.04
N GLY A 706 -1.68 -5.39 17.58
CA GLY A 706 -0.59 -6.34 17.84
C GLY A 706 -0.46 -7.41 16.75
N PRO A 707 0.61 -8.23 16.77
CA PRO A 707 0.91 -9.21 15.74
C PRO A 707 -0.20 -10.24 15.51
N GLU A 708 -0.80 -10.75 16.61
CA GLU A 708 -1.87 -11.76 16.58
C GLU A 708 -3.08 -11.28 15.78
N GLY A 709 -3.43 -10.00 15.91
CA GLY A 709 -4.56 -9.39 15.21
C GLY A 709 -4.33 -9.20 13.71
N LEU A 710 -3.08 -9.25 13.21
CA LEU A 710 -2.80 -9.04 11.78
C LEU A 710 -3.40 -10.15 10.90
N LEU A 711 -3.54 -11.36 11.44
CA LEU A 711 -4.15 -12.48 10.71
C LEU A 711 -5.68 -12.47 10.76
N HIS A 712 -6.32 -11.63 11.57
CA HIS A 712 -7.78 -11.58 11.67
C HIS A 712 -8.40 -11.06 10.37
N LYS A 713 -9.23 -11.85 9.68
CA LYS A 713 -9.81 -11.47 8.38
C LYS A 713 -10.73 -10.26 8.49
N PRO A 714 -10.43 -9.12 7.81
CA PRO A 714 -11.36 -8.01 7.71
C PRO A 714 -12.59 -8.39 6.86
N ASP A 715 -13.67 -7.63 7.00
CA ASP A 715 -14.94 -7.81 6.25
C ASP A 715 -14.72 -7.85 4.74
N SER A 716 -13.76 -7.08 4.23
CA SER A 716 -13.41 -7.06 2.81
C SER A 716 -12.87 -8.40 2.28
N LEU A 717 -12.52 -9.34 3.16
CA LEU A 717 -12.08 -10.70 2.85
C LEU A 717 -13.12 -11.75 3.24
N ALA A 718 -14.36 -11.36 3.58
CA ALA A 718 -15.41 -12.29 3.97
C ALA A 718 -15.74 -13.34 2.89
N PHE A 719 -15.41 -13.07 1.62
CA PHE A 719 -15.55 -14.05 0.53
C PHE A 719 -14.42 -15.08 0.46
N HIS A 720 -13.28 -14.84 1.11
CA HIS A 720 -12.11 -15.70 1.00
C HIS A 720 -12.18 -16.89 1.97
N VAL A 721 -12.59 -18.04 1.44
CA VAL A 721 -12.70 -19.30 2.17
C VAL A 721 -11.44 -20.16 1.94
N ASP A 722 -10.55 -20.17 2.94
CA ASP A 722 -9.37 -21.06 2.97
C ASP A 722 -9.75 -22.36 3.69
N SER A 723 -9.81 -23.46 2.95
CA SER A 723 -10.13 -24.79 3.47
C SER A 723 -9.02 -25.39 4.33
N MET A 724 -7.84 -24.77 4.36
CA MET A 724 -6.70 -25.19 5.19
C MET A 724 -6.54 -24.30 6.43
N ALA A 725 -7.34 -23.25 6.58
CA ALA A 725 -7.31 -22.42 7.77
C ALA A 725 -7.99 -23.15 8.94
N ARG A 726 -7.39 -23.06 10.14
CA ARG A 726 -7.96 -23.62 11.37
C ARG A 726 -9.30 -22.97 11.72
N GLU A 727 -9.38 -21.66 11.48
CA GLU A 727 -10.54 -20.83 11.79
C GLU A 727 -10.89 -19.98 10.58
N ALA A 728 -12.18 -19.87 10.27
CA ALA A 728 -12.62 -19.18 9.06
C ALA A 728 -12.34 -17.66 9.09
N TRP A 729 -12.30 -17.06 10.28
CA TRP A 729 -11.99 -15.65 10.52
C TRP A 729 -10.50 -15.34 10.59
N THR A 730 -9.61 -16.31 10.35
CA THR A 730 -8.15 -16.13 10.40
C THR A 730 -7.53 -16.43 9.03
N THR A 731 -6.71 -15.51 8.54
CA THR A 731 -5.89 -15.65 7.32
C THR A 731 -4.63 -16.44 7.63
N ARG A 732 -4.23 -17.30 6.71
CA ARG A 732 -2.96 -18.02 6.74
C ARG A 732 -2.00 -17.40 5.72
N LEU A 733 -0.73 -17.24 6.09
CA LEU A 733 0.32 -16.80 5.18
C LEU A 733 0.91 -17.99 4.41
N GLN A 734 1.51 -17.77 3.25
CA GLN A 734 2.12 -18.87 2.51
C GLN A 734 3.17 -19.63 3.32
N GLY A 735 3.07 -20.95 3.26
CA GLY A 735 4.01 -21.88 3.89
C GLY A 735 3.88 -22.01 5.40
N SER A 736 2.91 -21.33 6.05
CA SER A 736 2.64 -21.66 7.45
C SER A 736 2.13 -23.10 7.54
N CYS A 737 2.84 -23.91 8.33
CA CYS A 737 2.39 -25.25 8.67
C CYS A 737 1.06 -25.16 9.43
N PRO A 738 0.12 -26.09 9.24
CA PRO A 738 -0.90 -26.35 10.24
C PRO A 738 -0.15 -26.81 11.49
N SER A 739 -0.02 -25.96 12.49
CA SER A 739 0.57 -26.31 13.79
C SER A 739 -0.22 -27.51 14.36
N GLY A 740 0.31 -28.73 14.21
CA GLY A 740 -0.41 -29.95 14.56
C GLY A 740 0.10 -31.27 13.94
N PHE A 741 0.95 -31.25 12.91
CA PHE A 741 1.58 -32.49 12.41
C PHE A 741 2.95 -32.81 13.03
N ALA A 742 3.49 -31.93 13.87
CA ALA A 742 4.72 -32.14 14.63
C ALA A 742 4.41 -32.47 16.10
N GLN A 743 3.73 -33.59 16.38
CA GLN A 743 3.78 -34.26 17.71
C GLN A 743 3.14 -35.68 17.77
N ALA A 744 2.88 -36.33 16.64
CA ALA A 744 2.25 -37.67 16.63
C ALA A 744 3.15 -38.81 16.11
N SER A 745 4.42 -38.57 15.79
CA SER A 745 5.33 -39.60 15.24
C SER A 745 6.45 -40.08 16.18
N GLU A 746 6.53 -39.61 17.44
CA GLU A 746 7.57 -40.06 18.39
C GLU A 746 7.10 -40.86 19.61
N MET A 747 5.84 -41.33 19.64
CA MET A 747 5.36 -42.22 20.73
C MET A 747 4.77 -43.56 20.25
N SER A 748 5.34 -44.18 19.20
CA SER A 748 4.98 -45.55 18.83
C SER A 748 6.17 -46.46 18.45
N SER A 749 7.32 -46.31 19.11
CA SER A 749 8.32 -47.39 19.14
C SER A 749 8.98 -47.48 20.51
N GLY A 750 8.37 -48.29 21.37
CA GLY A 750 8.86 -48.65 22.69
C GLY A 750 8.23 -49.97 23.12
N ARG A 751 8.74 -51.07 22.56
CA ARG A 751 8.78 -52.39 23.20
C ARG A 751 10.24 -52.77 23.34
#